data_AF-A0A254SWX0-F1
#
_entry.id   AF-A0A254SWX0-F1
#
_cell.length_a   1.000
_cell.length_b   1.000
_cell.length_c   1.000
_cell.angle_alpha   90.00
_cell.angle_beta   90.00
_cell.angle_gamma   90.00
#
_symmetry.space_group_name_H-M   'P 1'
#
loop_
_entity.id
_entity.type
_entity.pdbx_description
1 polymer ?
#
loop_
_entity_poly.entity_id
_entity_poly.type
_entity_poly.pdbx_seq_one_letter_code
_entity_poly.pdbx_strand_id
1 'polypeptide(L)'
;MKSKLIFVATAAALACGAAQAQTKVVVDPGKKYQLFEGWGTSLCWWAELAGGWDKANYTKLLGAVADPDTGLGYNIFRYNIGGGDQPGHNHLTKGDGGAAVPGYKPTEKGDYDWTADPNQRNIAFALAKMAKDPIFEAFSNSPPWWMTNSGCVSGGVNGADNLKSDYFDDFADYLSEVAKHFKDEWGITFRTIEPFNEPSAGWWKANGDQEGCGFKNKQSEMIVELGKALKAKGLFPATSVSAADESNIGDALARFNSYSAEARSYMFQVNTHSYSGYDSRAKLYNAAFAADKRVWQSESGPLHRSGSLDITLWMADVILHDLRDMHASAWVDWQLSDPAENWRTIAVDHKKQTFSYAPRFYMHAAFSRAIRPGSRFIDSDNSNTLAAIREDSSLVLVVLNTGSSDAKYTFDLSNFTTIGKKAKVHRFTLPAALKADSDIDVTNNAITVTAGAQSIVTMVIENATGGACEASSIIPYAKIHDGGWNETTEVKVNPGDSLVIGPHPYDGGRWTWKGPNDFYYLGREVRFKNMQWQSSGIYTGTYVNPYGCESTVDIKVIVDDPEHPYVEPEKSNPGTTRIASRVAQSAAKVSVTRSGGDLLVNAGNAAWNVGKSGMSSLSVNAPLQLTIHDLQGVLLMRRSIDGSAVVPVAHLAKTPLIVRIKSAGKTVYQKKFN
;
A
#
# COMPACT_ATOMS: atom_id res chain seq x y z
N MET A 1 24.81 -85.57 34.29
CA MET A 1 24.06 -85.15 33.08
C MET A 1 22.82 -84.36 33.51
N LYS A 2 22.84 -83.03 33.37
CA LYS A 2 21.64 -82.17 33.38
C LYS A 2 21.94 -80.93 32.53
N SER A 3 21.58 -80.97 31.25
CA SER A 3 21.56 -79.81 30.36
C SER A 3 20.24 -79.07 30.54
N LYS A 4 20.31 -77.78 30.89
CA LYS A 4 19.15 -76.87 30.93
C LYS A 4 18.98 -76.26 29.54
N LEU A 5 17.82 -76.46 28.92
CA LEU A 5 17.38 -75.67 27.77
C LEU A 5 16.99 -74.27 28.26
N ILE A 6 17.52 -73.23 27.60
CA ILE A 6 17.10 -71.84 27.74
C ILE A 6 16.21 -71.52 26.53
N PHE A 7 14.95 -71.19 26.77
CA PHE A 7 14.07 -70.60 25.76
C PHE A 7 14.37 -69.11 25.63
N VAL A 8 14.72 -68.65 24.43
CA VAL A 8 14.81 -67.23 24.10
C VAL A 8 13.46 -66.81 23.53
N ALA A 9 12.75 -65.92 24.23
CA ALA A 9 11.56 -65.27 23.72
C ALA A 9 11.96 -63.97 23.01
N THR A 10 11.77 -63.91 21.71
CA THR A 10 11.97 -62.70 20.89
C THR A 10 10.76 -61.78 21.06
N ALA A 11 10.90 -60.69 21.81
CA ALA A 11 9.90 -59.63 21.88
C ALA A 11 10.05 -58.72 20.65
N ALA A 12 9.09 -58.79 19.72
CA ALA A 12 8.98 -57.81 18.64
C ALA A 12 8.42 -56.50 19.21
N ALA A 13 9.28 -55.49 19.37
CA ALA A 13 8.86 -54.13 19.69
C ALA A 13 8.22 -53.51 18.44
N LEU A 14 6.89 -53.45 18.40
CA LEU A 14 6.15 -52.58 17.49
C LEU A 14 6.45 -51.12 17.89
N ALA A 15 7.37 -50.48 17.17
CA ALA A 15 7.56 -49.04 17.23
C ALA A 15 6.33 -48.37 16.62
N CYS A 16 5.33 -48.07 17.45
CA CYS A 16 4.24 -47.18 17.10
C CYS A 16 4.84 -45.76 17.05
N GLY A 17 5.29 -45.33 15.87
CA GLY A 17 5.73 -43.96 15.66
C GLY A 17 4.57 -43.02 16.01
N ALA A 18 4.80 -42.04 16.87
CA ALA A 18 3.80 -41.01 17.17
C ALA A 18 3.42 -40.33 15.85
N ALA A 19 2.17 -40.53 15.41
CA ALA A 19 1.64 -39.78 14.28
C ALA A 19 1.68 -38.29 14.64
N GLN A 20 2.52 -37.52 13.95
CA GLN A 20 2.52 -36.06 14.14
C GLN A 20 1.12 -35.53 13.86
N ALA A 21 0.56 -34.76 14.80
CA ALA A 21 -0.76 -34.17 14.65
C ALA A 21 -0.78 -33.25 13.42
N GLN A 22 -1.75 -33.49 12.53
CA GLN A 22 -1.94 -32.73 11.30
C GLN A 22 -2.65 -31.41 11.63
N THR A 23 -2.04 -30.28 11.27
CA THR A 23 -2.64 -28.96 11.44
C THR A 23 -3.64 -28.72 10.31
N LYS A 24 -4.92 -28.53 10.65
CA LYS A 24 -5.95 -28.10 9.69
C LYS A 24 -5.89 -26.57 9.56
N VAL A 25 -5.96 -26.07 8.33
CA VAL A 25 -5.98 -24.65 7.99
C VAL A 25 -7.19 -24.37 7.10
N VAL A 26 -8.06 -23.45 7.47
CA VAL A 26 -9.17 -23.00 6.62
C VAL A 26 -8.72 -21.83 5.76
N VAL A 27 -9.03 -21.90 4.46
CA VAL A 27 -8.79 -20.81 3.51
C VAL A 27 -10.15 -20.26 3.07
N ASP A 28 -10.38 -18.97 3.31
CA ASP A 28 -11.67 -18.34 3.04
C ASP A 28 -11.55 -17.21 1.99
N PRO A 29 -11.93 -17.46 0.72
CA PRO A 29 -11.92 -16.44 -0.32
C PRO A 29 -13.01 -15.37 -0.17
N GLY A 30 -13.96 -15.56 0.75
CA GLY A 30 -14.96 -14.57 1.14
C GLY A 30 -14.39 -13.42 1.96
N LYS A 31 -13.30 -13.66 2.69
CA LYS A 31 -12.61 -12.66 3.49
C LYS A 31 -11.39 -12.12 2.75
N LYS A 32 -11.48 -10.90 2.23
CA LYS A 32 -10.45 -10.30 1.36
C LYS A 32 -9.75 -9.15 2.06
N TYR A 33 -8.44 -9.09 1.91
CA TYR A 33 -7.61 -8.03 2.50
C TYR A 33 -7.01 -7.14 1.40
N GLN A 34 -5.74 -6.78 1.53
CA GLN A 34 -5.06 -5.85 0.65
C GLN A 34 -4.93 -6.37 -0.79
N LEU A 35 -4.97 -5.43 -1.74
CA LEU A 35 -4.46 -5.65 -3.08
C LEU A 35 -2.95 -5.50 -3.01
N PHE A 36 -2.24 -6.51 -3.46
CA PHE A 36 -0.80 -6.50 -3.40
C PHE A 36 -0.23 -5.76 -4.61
N GLU A 37 0.46 -4.66 -4.35
CA GLU A 37 1.09 -3.80 -5.35
C GLU A 37 2.45 -4.34 -5.77
N GLY A 38 3.12 -5.09 -4.89
CA GLY A 38 4.30 -5.85 -5.28
C GLY A 38 5.43 -5.91 -4.27
N TRP A 39 6.58 -6.32 -4.80
CA TRP A 39 7.82 -6.51 -4.07
C TRP A 39 8.84 -5.50 -4.56
N GLY A 40 9.69 -5.03 -3.64
CA GLY A 40 10.66 -4.02 -4.00
C GLY A 40 11.93 -4.00 -3.20
N THR A 41 12.75 -3.03 -3.53
CA THR A 41 13.93 -2.65 -2.76
C THR A 41 14.19 -1.16 -2.81
N SER A 42 14.92 -0.61 -1.84
CA SER A 42 15.59 0.67 -2.04
C SER A 42 16.71 0.53 -3.06
N LEU A 43 16.96 1.62 -3.79
CA LEU A 43 18.17 1.76 -4.61
C LEU A 43 19.39 2.17 -3.74
N CYS A 44 19.16 2.50 -2.46
CA CYS A 44 20.23 2.65 -1.48
C CYS A 44 20.97 1.33 -1.23
N TRP A 45 22.29 1.32 -1.09
CA TRP A 45 23.17 2.13 -1.95
C TRP A 45 23.87 1.29 -3.01
N TRP A 46 23.40 0.05 -3.20
CA TRP A 46 23.92 -0.83 -4.24
C TRP A 46 23.79 -0.25 -5.64
N ALA A 47 22.76 0.58 -5.91
CA ALA A 47 22.55 1.19 -7.21
C ALA A 47 23.57 2.30 -7.52
N GLU A 48 24.05 3.03 -6.51
CA GLU A 48 25.12 4.03 -6.67
C GLU A 48 26.44 3.40 -7.12
N LEU A 49 26.69 2.16 -6.69
CA LEU A 49 27.88 1.41 -7.08
C LEU A 49 27.66 0.64 -8.39
N ALA A 50 26.56 -0.11 -8.50
CA ALA A 50 26.26 -0.94 -9.66
C ALA A 50 25.90 -0.13 -10.91
N GLY A 51 25.34 1.07 -10.74
CA GLY A 51 25.02 1.97 -11.85
C GLY A 51 26.23 2.52 -12.60
N GLY A 52 27.41 2.43 -12.01
CA GLY A 52 28.70 2.74 -12.63
C GLY A 52 29.37 1.55 -13.33
N TRP A 53 28.75 0.37 -13.33
CA TRP A 53 29.26 -0.80 -14.04
C TRP A 53 29.10 -0.68 -15.55
N ASP A 54 29.76 -1.57 -16.29
CA ASP A 54 29.44 -1.79 -17.69
C ASP A 54 27.97 -2.14 -17.83
N LYS A 55 27.32 -1.52 -18.82
CA LYS A 55 25.88 -1.69 -19.07
C LYS A 55 25.44 -3.15 -19.19
N ALA A 56 26.25 -3.97 -19.86
CA ALA A 56 25.96 -5.38 -20.00
C ALA A 56 25.96 -6.13 -18.65
N ASN A 57 26.79 -5.71 -17.69
CA ASN A 57 26.94 -6.36 -16.39
C ASN A 57 25.83 -5.93 -15.43
N TYR A 58 25.55 -4.63 -15.29
CA TYR A 58 24.42 -4.22 -14.45
C TYR A 58 23.09 -4.72 -15.04
N THR A 59 22.92 -4.80 -16.37
CA THR A 59 21.69 -5.37 -16.96
C THR A 59 21.48 -6.82 -16.55
N LYS A 60 22.53 -7.64 -16.42
CA LYS A 60 22.42 -9.01 -15.89
C LYS A 60 21.97 -9.03 -14.43
N LEU A 61 22.54 -8.14 -13.61
CA LEU A 61 22.12 -7.97 -12.22
C LEU A 61 20.64 -7.59 -12.14
N LEU A 62 20.20 -6.62 -12.94
CA LEU A 62 18.79 -6.20 -12.98
C LEU A 62 17.85 -7.28 -13.50
N GLY A 63 18.33 -8.21 -14.33
CA GLY A 63 17.58 -9.42 -14.68
C GLY A 63 17.26 -10.27 -13.43
N ALA A 64 18.23 -10.46 -12.53
CA ALA A 64 17.99 -11.17 -11.27
C ALA A 64 17.00 -10.43 -10.35
N VAL A 65 16.86 -9.11 -10.47
CA VAL A 65 15.93 -8.30 -9.68
C VAL A 65 14.52 -8.32 -10.27
N ALA A 66 14.40 -8.00 -11.55
CA ALA A 66 13.13 -7.64 -12.18
C ALA A 66 12.45 -8.80 -12.93
N ASP A 67 13.19 -9.84 -13.34
CA ASP A 67 12.62 -10.95 -14.11
C ASP A 67 11.68 -11.82 -13.23
N PRO A 68 10.41 -12.01 -13.62
CA PRO A 68 9.42 -12.78 -12.85
C PRO A 68 9.75 -14.26 -12.65
N ASP A 69 10.42 -14.85 -13.63
CA ASP A 69 10.49 -16.31 -13.80
C ASP A 69 11.82 -16.83 -13.27
N THR A 70 12.89 -16.08 -13.55
CA THR A 70 14.27 -16.43 -13.23
C THR A 70 14.87 -15.56 -12.13
N GLY A 71 14.35 -14.34 -11.93
CA GLY A 71 14.77 -13.37 -10.92
C GLY A 71 13.86 -13.31 -9.70
N LEU A 72 13.82 -12.17 -9.01
CA LEU A 72 12.89 -11.90 -7.90
C LEU A 72 11.54 -11.38 -8.40
N GLY A 73 11.47 -10.90 -9.64
CA GLY A 73 10.26 -10.31 -10.19
C GLY A 73 9.78 -9.08 -9.40
N TYR A 74 10.70 -8.31 -8.83
CA TYR A 74 10.42 -7.05 -8.13
C TYR A 74 9.95 -5.99 -9.13
N ASN A 75 9.02 -5.16 -8.69
CA ASN A 75 8.44 -4.07 -9.47
C ASN A 75 8.37 -2.75 -8.70
N ILE A 76 8.76 -2.72 -7.43
CA ILE A 76 8.77 -1.51 -6.61
C ILE A 76 10.22 -1.07 -6.38
N PHE A 77 10.53 0.19 -6.64
CA PHE A 77 11.88 0.73 -6.47
C PHE A 77 11.83 2.08 -5.75
N ARG A 78 12.50 2.19 -4.60
CA ARG A 78 12.61 3.45 -3.85
C ARG A 78 13.90 4.17 -4.24
N TYR A 79 13.76 5.33 -4.90
CA TYR A 79 14.86 6.17 -5.35
C TYR A 79 15.21 7.22 -4.28
N ASN A 80 16.46 7.27 -3.81
CA ASN A 80 16.91 8.29 -2.86
C ASN A 80 17.28 9.57 -3.62
N ILE A 81 16.49 10.63 -3.44
CA ILE A 81 16.86 11.98 -3.83
C ILE A 81 17.87 12.46 -2.77
N GLY A 82 19.16 12.34 -3.12
CA GLY A 82 20.26 12.68 -2.22
C GLY A 82 20.28 14.14 -1.81
N GLY A 83 20.81 14.40 -0.61
CA GLY A 83 21.11 15.75 -0.18
C GLY A 83 22.37 16.27 -0.86
N GLY A 84 23.36 15.39 -1.06
CA GLY A 84 24.72 15.76 -1.44
C GLY A 84 25.41 16.46 -0.26
N ASP A 85 26.45 15.85 0.29
CA ASP A 85 27.11 16.38 1.47
C ASP A 85 27.96 17.63 1.17
N GLN A 86 28.34 18.35 2.22
CA GLN A 86 29.19 19.53 2.11
C GLN A 86 30.52 19.17 1.43
N PRO A 87 30.97 19.96 0.43
CA PRO A 87 32.27 19.76 -0.18
C PRO A 87 33.41 19.70 0.86
N GLY A 88 34.21 18.64 0.77
CA GLY A 88 35.31 18.35 1.70
C GLY A 88 34.98 17.32 2.79
N HIS A 89 33.71 16.99 3.00
CA HIS A 89 33.34 15.84 3.83
C HIS A 89 33.60 14.52 3.09
N ASN A 90 34.07 13.51 3.83
CA ASN A 90 34.40 12.18 3.32
C ASN A 90 33.99 11.05 4.29
N HIS A 91 33.03 11.32 5.19
CA HIS A 91 32.63 10.40 6.25
C HIS A 91 31.53 9.41 5.83
N LEU A 92 30.79 9.70 4.75
CA LEU A 92 29.74 8.82 4.20
C LEU A 92 30.34 7.56 3.57
N THR A 93 30.58 6.54 4.39
CA THR A 93 31.37 5.35 4.03
C THR A 93 30.57 4.06 4.03
N LYS A 94 29.30 4.08 4.47
CA LYS A 94 28.40 2.91 4.43
C LYS A 94 28.21 2.38 3.01
N GLY A 95 27.97 1.07 2.92
CA GLY A 95 27.74 0.37 1.65
C GLY A 95 28.89 0.56 0.66
N ASP A 96 30.14 0.36 1.11
CA ASP A 96 31.36 0.59 0.30
C ASP A 96 31.46 2.01 -0.31
N GLY A 97 30.95 3.02 0.41
CA GLY A 97 30.91 4.41 -0.04
C GLY A 97 29.71 4.78 -0.91
N GLY A 98 28.82 3.83 -1.21
CA GLY A 98 27.57 4.11 -1.91
C GLY A 98 26.65 5.07 -1.17
N ALA A 99 26.80 5.20 0.16
CA ALA A 99 26.01 6.11 0.99
C ALA A 99 26.23 7.60 0.67
N ALA A 100 27.27 7.97 -0.09
CA ALA A 100 27.53 9.33 -0.54
C ALA A 100 26.69 9.69 -1.78
N VAL A 101 25.36 9.68 -1.63
CA VAL A 101 24.42 9.96 -2.73
C VAL A 101 24.51 11.43 -3.17
N PRO A 102 24.76 11.73 -4.46
CA PRO A 102 24.82 13.10 -4.95
C PRO A 102 23.46 13.81 -4.88
N GLY A 103 23.46 15.10 -4.55
CA GLY A 103 22.28 15.96 -4.63
C GLY A 103 22.19 16.73 -5.95
N TYR A 104 20.98 17.01 -6.42
CA TYR A 104 20.74 17.73 -7.67
C TYR A 104 20.92 19.25 -7.56
N LYS A 105 21.05 19.81 -6.35
CA LYS A 105 21.23 21.24 -6.14
C LYS A 105 22.42 21.49 -5.20
N PRO A 106 23.64 21.70 -5.73
CA PRO A 106 24.87 21.67 -4.94
C PRO A 106 25.03 22.87 -4.00
N THR A 107 24.37 24.01 -4.30
CA THR A 107 24.42 25.22 -3.48
C THR A 107 23.06 25.93 -3.45
N GLU A 108 22.83 26.74 -2.42
CA GLU A 108 21.58 27.47 -2.21
C GLU A 108 21.16 28.34 -3.40
N LYS A 109 22.12 29.08 -3.98
CA LYS A 109 21.91 30.03 -5.09
C LYS A 109 22.31 29.50 -6.45
N GLY A 110 22.83 28.28 -6.51
CA GLY A 110 23.24 27.65 -7.76
C GLY A 110 22.07 27.02 -8.50
N ASP A 111 22.29 26.78 -9.80
CA ASP A 111 21.38 26.02 -10.63
C ASP A 111 21.36 24.54 -10.22
N TYR A 112 20.32 23.83 -10.66
CA TYR A 112 20.27 22.38 -10.57
C TYR A 112 21.33 21.77 -11.49
N ASP A 113 22.07 20.79 -10.97
CA ASP A 113 22.94 19.92 -11.75
C ASP A 113 22.21 18.62 -12.08
N TRP A 114 21.53 18.60 -13.23
CA TRP A 114 20.81 17.42 -13.72
C TRP A 114 21.73 16.27 -14.15
N THR A 115 23.05 16.46 -14.13
CA THR A 115 24.01 15.39 -14.37
C THR A 115 24.34 14.60 -13.10
N ALA A 116 24.13 15.18 -11.91
CA ALA A 116 24.37 14.58 -10.60
C ALA A 116 23.60 13.27 -10.39
N ASP A 117 24.18 12.31 -9.68
CA ASP A 117 23.63 10.95 -9.48
C ASP A 117 23.37 10.17 -10.79
N PRO A 118 24.38 10.00 -11.67
CA PRO A 118 24.21 9.22 -12.89
C PRO A 118 23.98 7.74 -12.61
N ASN A 119 24.51 7.20 -11.50
CA ASN A 119 24.54 5.76 -11.26
C ASN A 119 23.18 5.24 -10.82
N GLN A 120 22.53 5.86 -9.81
CA GLN A 120 21.19 5.45 -9.41
C GLN A 120 20.19 5.67 -10.54
N ARG A 121 20.31 6.77 -11.29
CA ARG A 121 19.49 7.03 -12.49
C ARG A 121 19.63 5.95 -13.56
N ASN A 122 20.86 5.49 -13.85
CA ASN A 122 21.08 4.42 -14.81
C ASN A 122 20.32 3.14 -14.44
N ILE A 123 20.33 2.80 -13.15
CA ILE A 123 19.60 1.65 -12.61
C ILE A 123 18.08 1.89 -12.71
N ALA A 124 17.59 3.06 -12.29
CA ALA A 124 16.17 3.40 -12.38
C ALA A 124 15.64 3.35 -13.82
N PHE A 125 16.35 3.91 -14.80
CA PHE A 125 15.96 3.89 -16.21
C PHE A 125 15.98 2.47 -16.81
N ALA A 126 16.90 1.62 -16.37
CA ALA A 126 16.94 0.24 -16.81
C ALA A 126 15.77 -0.56 -16.20
N LEU A 127 15.51 -0.40 -14.90
CA LEU A 127 14.39 -1.03 -14.21
C LEU A 127 13.03 -0.58 -14.77
N ALA A 128 12.88 0.69 -15.13
CA ALA A 128 11.66 1.20 -15.77
C ALA A 128 11.32 0.50 -17.09
N LYS A 129 12.31 -0.11 -17.76
CA LYS A 129 12.15 -0.87 -19.01
C LYS A 129 12.05 -2.38 -18.78
N MET A 130 12.71 -2.89 -17.75
CA MET A 130 12.86 -4.32 -17.51
C MET A 130 11.79 -4.90 -16.58
N ALA A 131 11.41 -4.13 -15.55
CA ALA A 131 10.41 -4.58 -14.60
C ALA A 131 9.02 -4.48 -15.22
N LYS A 132 8.18 -5.47 -14.92
CA LYS A 132 6.78 -5.48 -15.31
C LYS A 132 6.00 -4.54 -14.38
N ASP A 133 5.28 -3.58 -14.95
CA ASP A 133 4.43 -2.62 -14.24
C ASP A 133 5.15 -1.93 -13.05
N PRO A 134 6.28 -1.22 -13.30
CA PRO A 134 7.11 -0.68 -12.25
C PRO A 134 6.42 0.47 -11.49
N ILE A 135 6.61 0.50 -10.18
CA ILE A 135 6.21 1.58 -9.29
C ILE A 135 7.48 2.19 -8.71
N PHE A 136 7.66 3.49 -8.95
CA PHE A 136 8.73 4.26 -8.33
C PHE A 136 8.16 5.10 -7.19
N GLU A 137 8.80 5.01 -6.04
CA GLU A 137 8.68 5.98 -4.95
C GLU A 137 10.01 6.74 -4.88
N ALA A 138 9.97 8.05 -4.74
CA ALA A 138 11.14 8.81 -4.31
C ALA A 138 11.12 8.94 -2.79
N PHE A 139 12.27 8.94 -2.16
CA PHE A 139 12.41 9.31 -0.76
C PHE A 139 13.68 10.13 -0.55
N SER A 140 13.84 10.72 0.64
CA SER A 140 15.05 11.45 0.97
C SER A 140 15.53 11.07 2.36
N ASN A 141 16.79 10.64 2.46
CA ASN A 141 17.45 10.45 3.75
C ASN A 141 17.80 11.80 4.41
N SER A 142 18.04 12.84 3.60
CA SER A 142 18.44 14.15 4.11
C SER A 142 18.23 15.28 3.08
N PRO A 143 17.85 16.50 3.52
CA PRO A 143 17.89 17.67 2.64
C PRO A 143 19.32 18.00 2.23
N PRO A 144 19.52 18.81 1.16
CA PRO A 144 20.84 19.30 0.80
C PRO A 144 21.59 19.96 1.97
N TRP A 145 22.90 19.72 2.06
CA TRP A 145 23.72 20.13 3.21
C TRP A 145 23.55 21.62 3.58
N TRP A 146 23.38 22.49 2.59
CA TRP A 146 23.20 23.94 2.79
C TRP A 146 21.82 24.32 3.34
N MET A 147 20.83 23.43 3.30
CA MET A 147 19.55 23.57 4.01
C MET A 147 19.63 23.07 5.47
N THR A 148 20.72 22.40 5.85
CA THR A 148 20.81 21.76 7.16
C THR A 148 21.32 22.71 8.26
N ASN A 149 20.92 22.44 9.50
CA ASN A 149 21.42 23.17 10.68
C ASN A 149 22.90 22.85 10.96
N SER A 150 23.32 21.60 10.74
CA SER A 150 24.69 21.16 11.00
C SER A 150 25.68 21.47 9.87
N GLY A 151 25.20 21.84 8.69
CA GLY A 151 26.00 21.89 7.46
C GLY A 151 26.35 20.50 6.91
N CYS A 152 25.73 19.44 7.42
CA CYS A 152 26.05 18.06 7.07
C CYS A 152 24.78 17.23 6.86
N VAL A 153 24.77 16.39 5.82
CA VAL A 153 23.60 15.56 5.48
C VAL A 153 23.41 14.35 6.37
N SER A 154 24.38 13.99 7.22
CA SER A 154 24.28 12.80 8.09
C SER A 154 23.45 13.01 9.38
N GLY A 155 23.11 14.26 9.69
CA GLY A 155 22.17 14.58 10.75
C GLY A 155 22.55 15.79 11.59
N GLY A 156 21.75 16.04 12.62
CA GLY A 156 21.89 17.19 13.50
C GLY A 156 22.95 16.97 14.58
N VAL A 157 23.43 18.06 15.17
CA VAL A 157 24.28 17.97 16.36
C VAL A 157 23.52 17.21 17.45
N ASN A 158 24.12 16.15 17.99
CA ASN A 158 23.53 15.27 19.01
C ASN A 158 22.16 14.65 18.65
N GLY A 159 21.85 14.48 17.35
CA GLY A 159 20.57 13.87 16.94
C GLY A 159 19.40 14.84 16.91
N ALA A 160 19.65 16.15 16.88
CA ALA A 160 18.63 17.17 16.71
C ALA A 160 17.98 17.11 15.30
N ASP A 161 16.80 17.71 15.16
CA ASP A 161 16.20 17.95 13.85
C ASP A 161 17.15 18.81 13.01
N ASN A 162 17.37 18.41 11.75
CA ASN A 162 18.50 18.93 10.97
C ASN A 162 18.11 19.83 9.78
N LEU A 163 16.82 20.07 9.52
CA LEU A 163 16.39 21.09 8.57
C LEU A 163 16.32 22.47 9.24
N LYS A 164 16.85 23.51 8.59
CA LYS A 164 16.68 24.90 9.05
C LYS A 164 15.21 25.29 9.09
N SER A 165 14.81 26.06 10.09
CA SER A 165 13.39 26.38 10.34
C SER A 165 12.70 27.14 9.22
N ASP A 166 13.46 27.85 8.39
CA ASP A 166 13.03 28.68 7.27
C ASP A 166 13.16 27.99 5.89
N TYR A 167 13.48 26.68 5.83
CA TYR A 167 13.70 25.94 4.56
C TYR A 167 12.68 24.81 4.30
N PHE A 168 11.52 24.82 4.97
CA PHE A 168 10.51 23.76 4.78
C PHE A 168 9.89 23.78 3.37
N ASP A 169 9.56 24.96 2.87
CA ASP A 169 9.09 25.19 1.51
C ASP A 169 10.21 25.02 0.49
N ASP A 170 11.44 25.46 0.77
CA ASP A 170 12.61 25.22 -0.10
C ASP A 170 12.92 23.72 -0.26
N PHE A 171 12.86 22.95 0.82
CA PHE A 171 13.07 21.50 0.74
C PHE A 171 11.93 20.80 -0.01
N ALA A 172 10.70 21.25 0.19
CA ALA A 172 9.53 20.78 -0.55
C ALA A 172 9.66 21.09 -2.06
N ASP A 173 10.15 22.28 -2.38
CA ASP A 173 10.44 22.71 -3.74
C ASP A 173 11.53 21.83 -4.35
N TYR A 174 12.63 21.58 -3.63
CA TYR A 174 13.71 20.70 -4.07
C TYR A 174 13.22 19.31 -4.47
N LEU A 175 12.52 18.61 -3.58
CA LEU A 175 12.00 17.27 -3.84
C LEU A 175 11.02 17.25 -5.01
N SER A 176 10.11 18.23 -5.06
CA SER A 176 9.10 18.31 -6.11
C SER A 176 9.66 18.73 -7.47
N GLU A 177 10.75 19.51 -7.51
CA GLU A 177 11.43 19.89 -8.75
C GLU A 177 12.17 18.70 -9.35
N VAL A 178 12.89 17.94 -8.53
CA VAL A 178 13.53 16.69 -8.99
C VAL A 178 12.47 15.74 -9.53
N ALA A 179 11.36 15.53 -8.80
CA ALA A 179 10.28 14.66 -9.27
C ALA A 179 9.64 15.16 -10.58
N LYS A 180 9.48 16.48 -10.74
CA LYS A 180 8.99 17.09 -11.99
C LYS A 180 9.94 16.81 -13.14
N HIS A 181 11.24 16.99 -12.93
CA HIS A 181 12.27 16.74 -13.95
C HIS A 181 12.28 15.26 -14.38
N PHE A 182 12.25 14.33 -13.41
CA PHE A 182 12.13 12.89 -13.70
C PHE A 182 10.92 12.58 -14.58
N LYS A 183 9.79 13.20 -14.30
CA LYS A 183 8.55 12.97 -15.05
C LYS A 183 8.62 13.56 -16.46
N ASP A 184 8.98 14.84 -16.57
CA ASP A 184 8.83 15.60 -17.81
C ASP A 184 9.99 15.36 -18.79
N GLU A 185 11.22 15.21 -18.29
CA GLU A 185 12.42 15.06 -19.11
C GLU A 185 12.89 13.60 -19.23
N TRP A 186 12.67 12.78 -18.19
CA TRP A 186 13.20 11.41 -18.14
C TRP A 186 12.14 10.31 -18.19
N GLY A 187 10.85 10.66 -18.20
CA GLY A 187 9.74 9.73 -18.36
C GLY A 187 9.50 8.77 -17.18
N ILE A 188 10.07 9.04 -16.00
CA ILE A 188 9.75 8.30 -14.76
C ILE A 188 8.83 9.17 -13.90
N THR A 189 7.64 8.66 -13.61
CA THR A 189 6.75 9.29 -12.63
C THR A 189 6.90 8.60 -11.29
N PHE A 190 7.36 9.35 -10.28
CA PHE A 190 7.25 8.90 -8.90
C PHE A 190 5.79 8.95 -8.46
N ARG A 191 5.26 7.82 -7.97
CA ARG A 191 3.88 7.73 -7.48
C ARG A 191 3.74 8.40 -6.10
N THR A 192 4.77 8.26 -5.29
CA THR A 192 4.87 8.88 -3.98
C THR A 192 6.25 9.51 -3.78
N ILE A 193 6.30 10.54 -2.96
CA ILE A 193 7.53 11.12 -2.42
C ILE A 193 7.42 11.09 -0.90
N GLU A 194 8.40 10.44 -0.25
CA GLU A 194 8.59 10.42 1.19
C GLU A 194 9.68 11.43 1.58
N PRO A 195 9.37 12.53 2.28
CA PRO A 195 10.37 13.56 2.60
C PRO A 195 11.36 13.17 3.70
N PHE A 196 11.18 12.03 4.38
CA PHE A 196 12.04 11.63 5.50
C PHE A 196 12.35 10.12 5.54
N ASN A 197 13.44 9.76 6.21
CA ASN A 197 13.75 8.37 6.56
C ASN A 197 13.98 8.26 8.07
N GLU A 198 13.21 7.40 8.75
CA GLU A 198 13.22 7.24 10.21
C GLU A 198 13.22 8.57 11.00
N PRO A 199 12.25 9.47 10.75
CA PRO A 199 12.34 10.85 11.21
C PRO A 199 12.34 11.04 12.73
N SER A 200 11.74 10.13 13.51
CA SER A 200 11.68 10.24 14.98
C SER A 200 12.82 9.54 15.73
N ALA A 201 13.66 8.80 15.01
CA ALA A 201 14.80 8.02 15.50
C ALA A 201 15.65 8.69 16.59
N GLY A 202 16.07 9.93 16.34
CA GLY A 202 17.01 10.66 17.19
C GLY A 202 18.46 10.15 17.13
N TRP A 203 18.79 9.18 16.29
CA TRP A 203 20.17 8.70 16.07
C TRP A 203 20.90 9.34 14.88
N TRP A 204 20.23 10.14 14.05
CA TRP A 204 20.85 10.86 12.93
C TRP A 204 21.74 12.01 13.41
N LYS A 205 23.05 11.80 13.41
CA LYS A 205 24.06 12.71 13.97
C LYS A 205 25.01 13.21 12.89
N ALA A 206 25.37 14.49 12.98
CA ALA A 206 26.39 15.09 12.12
C ALA A 206 27.71 14.28 12.15
N ASN A 207 28.38 14.20 11.00
CA ASN A 207 29.56 13.35 10.74
C ASN A 207 29.31 11.83 10.91
N GLY A 208 28.07 11.39 10.74
CA GLY A 208 27.71 9.97 10.64
C GLY A 208 28.18 9.33 9.32
N ASP A 209 28.08 8.02 9.21
CA ASP A 209 28.60 7.26 8.06
C ASP A 209 27.60 7.09 6.89
N GLN A 210 26.42 7.70 6.99
CA GLN A 210 25.33 7.73 6.00
C GLN A 210 24.52 9.04 6.11
N GLU A 211 23.72 9.35 5.08
CA GLU A 211 22.73 10.43 5.15
C GLU A 211 21.65 10.14 6.21
N GLY A 212 21.11 11.18 6.83
CA GLY A 212 20.03 11.08 7.81
C GLY A 212 19.58 12.46 8.31
N CYS A 213 18.28 12.62 8.56
CA CYS A 213 17.72 13.87 9.05
C CYS A 213 16.57 13.64 10.02
N GLY A 214 16.69 14.15 11.24
CA GLY A 214 15.60 14.13 12.22
C GLY A 214 14.47 15.10 11.86
N PHE A 215 13.23 14.64 11.97
CA PHE A 215 12.01 15.45 11.91
C PHE A 215 11.04 15.01 13.01
N LYS A 216 11.40 15.22 14.28
CA LYS A 216 10.65 14.64 15.41
C LYS A 216 9.27 15.24 15.61
N ASN A 217 9.14 16.56 15.44
CA ASN A 217 7.92 17.30 15.82
C ASN A 217 7.28 18.09 14.67
N LYS A 218 7.88 18.10 13.48
CA LYS A 218 7.46 18.94 12.35
C LYS A 218 7.08 18.16 11.09
N GLN A 219 6.79 16.85 11.21
CA GLN A 219 6.42 16.00 10.08
C GLN A 219 5.15 16.51 9.35
N SER A 220 4.10 16.90 10.10
CA SER A 220 2.87 17.45 9.47
C SER A 220 3.11 18.73 8.68
N GLU A 221 3.98 19.62 9.18
CA GLU A 221 4.34 20.87 8.50
C GLU A 221 5.02 20.55 7.16
N MET A 222 6.01 19.68 7.16
CA MET A 222 6.72 19.30 5.93
C MET A 222 5.85 18.50 4.95
N ILE A 223 4.96 17.60 5.42
CA ILE A 223 3.99 16.92 4.54
C ILE A 223 3.08 17.94 3.83
N VAL A 224 2.65 18.99 4.54
CA VAL A 224 1.82 20.06 3.97
C VAL A 224 2.61 20.87 2.94
N GLU A 225 3.85 21.27 3.24
CA GLU A 225 4.68 22.03 2.29
C GLU A 225 5.00 21.22 1.02
N LEU A 226 5.39 19.95 1.15
CA LEU A 226 5.60 19.07 0.00
C LEU A 226 4.30 18.89 -0.80
N GLY A 227 3.18 18.70 -0.12
CA GLY A 227 1.87 18.61 -0.74
C GLY A 227 1.49 19.85 -1.56
N LYS A 228 1.75 21.05 -1.02
CA LYS A 228 1.54 22.33 -1.72
C LYS A 228 2.46 22.46 -2.94
N ALA A 229 3.74 22.13 -2.80
CA ALA A 229 4.70 22.19 -3.90
C ALA A 229 4.32 21.24 -5.05
N LEU A 230 3.93 20.00 -4.73
CA LEU A 230 3.42 19.04 -5.72
C LEU A 230 2.17 19.54 -6.44
N LYS A 231 1.24 20.20 -5.73
CA LYS A 231 0.06 20.83 -6.35
C LYS A 231 0.45 21.99 -7.27
N ALA A 232 1.32 22.89 -6.80
CA ALA A 232 1.77 24.04 -7.57
C ALA A 232 2.43 23.64 -8.89
N LYS A 233 3.14 22.50 -8.89
CA LYS A 233 3.83 21.94 -10.07
C LYS A 233 2.96 21.02 -10.93
N GLY A 234 1.67 20.86 -10.60
CA GLY A 234 0.74 20.00 -11.34
C GLY A 234 1.04 18.50 -11.25
N LEU A 235 1.82 18.08 -10.24
CA LEU A 235 2.17 16.67 -9.99
C LEU A 235 1.10 15.97 -9.14
N PHE A 236 0.55 16.68 -8.15
CA PHE A 236 -0.54 16.15 -7.33
C PHE A 236 -1.84 16.08 -8.15
N PRO A 237 -2.59 14.98 -8.10
CA PRO A 237 -2.47 13.85 -7.15
C PRO A 237 -1.82 12.58 -7.73
N ALA A 238 -1.29 12.64 -8.96
CA ALA A 238 -0.61 11.50 -9.56
C ALA A 238 0.67 11.14 -8.79
N THR A 239 1.39 12.17 -8.34
CA THR A 239 2.42 12.09 -7.31
C THR A 239 1.86 12.65 -6.01
N SER A 240 1.95 11.88 -4.92
CA SER A 240 1.43 12.25 -3.61
C SER A 240 2.50 12.10 -2.53
N VAL A 241 2.23 12.56 -1.31
CA VAL A 241 3.17 12.38 -0.20
C VAL A 241 2.97 10.98 0.41
N SER A 242 4.04 10.25 0.67
CA SER A 242 4.06 9.15 1.65
C SER A 242 4.64 9.68 2.97
N ALA A 243 4.21 9.07 4.07
CA ALA A 243 4.72 9.28 5.44
C ALA A 243 4.24 8.06 6.28
N ALA A 244 4.81 7.64 7.39
CA ALA A 244 5.78 8.34 8.22
C ALA A 244 7.22 7.83 8.06
N ASP A 245 7.40 6.65 7.45
CA ASP A 245 8.72 6.01 7.28
C ASP A 245 9.47 5.85 8.61
N GLU A 246 8.73 5.62 9.69
CA GLU A 246 9.33 5.38 11.00
C GLU A 246 10.00 4.01 11.05
N SER A 247 11.10 3.92 11.80
CA SER A 247 11.90 2.69 11.99
C SER A 247 11.11 1.52 12.61
N ASN A 248 9.96 1.81 13.23
CA ASN A 248 9.11 0.82 13.86
C ASN A 248 7.62 1.13 13.65
N ILE A 249 6.83 0.06 13.64
CA ILE A 249 5.40 0.08 13.29
C ILE A 249 4.55 0.85 14.32
N GLY A 250 4.96 0.81 15.60
CA GLY A 250 4.27 1.52 16.68
C GLY A 250 4.39 3.04 16.54
N ASP A 251 5.59 3.53 16.24
CA ASP A 251 5.84 4.95 16.01
C ASP A 251 5.16 5.42 14.72
N ALA A 252 5.17 4.62 13.65
CA ALA A 252 4.43 4.94 12.42
C ALA A 252 2.93 5.15 12.71
N LEU A 253 2.31 4.27 13.51
CA LEU A 253 0.93 4.40 13.96
C LEU A 253 0.73 5.68 14.79
N ALA A 254 1.62 5.95 15.75
CA ALA A 254 1.53 7.12 16.62
C ALA A 254 1.65 8.43 15.81
N ARG A 255 2.61 8.51 14.89
CA ARG A 255 2.79 9.66 13.99
C ARG A 255 1.60 9.84 13.08
N PHE A 256 1.16 8.78 12.39
CA PHE A 256 -0.01 8.86 11.51
C PHE A 256 -1.24 9.40 12.24
N ASN A 257 -1.50 8.92 13.46
CA ASN A 257 -2.60 9.38 14.30
C ASN A 257 -2.47 10.84 14.78
N SER A 258 -1.25 11.36 14.86
CA SER A 258 -0.98 12.76 15.23
C SER A 258 -1.09 13.74 14.05
N TYR A 259 -1.03 13.26 12.80
CA TYR A 259 -1.01 14.15 11.65
C TYR A 259 -2.27 14.99 11.51
N SER A 260 -2.07 16.26 11.11
CA SER A 260 -3.17 17.18 10.83
C SER A 260 -4.06 16.67 9.69
N ALA A 261 -5.32 17.09 9.67
CA ALA A 261 -6.24 16.75 8.58
C ALA A 261 -5.73 17.24 7.21
N GLU A 262 -5.05 18.39 7.19
CA GLU A 262 -4.44 18.94 5.98
C GLU A 262 -3.30 18.04 5.48
N ALA A 263 -2.37 17.64 6.35
CA ALA A 263 -1.28 16.72 6.00
C ALA A 263 -1.82 15.41 5.43
N ARG A 264 -2.79 14.79 6.11
CA ARG A 264 -3.45 13.55 5.64
C ARG A 264 -4.18 13.70 4.31
N SER A 265 -4.51 14.92 3.88
CA SER A 265 -5.17 15.18 2.59
C SER A 265 -4.22 15.06 1.39
N TYR A 266 -2.91 15.23 1.64
CA TYR A 266 -1.84 15.09 0.65
C TYR A 266 -1.28 13.66 0.55
N MET A 267 -1.61 12.81 1.52
CA MET A 267 -1.13 11.44 1.58
C MET A 267 -2.14 10.44 1.02
N PHE A 268 -1.67 9.40 0.32
CA PHE A 268 -2.49 8.23 -0.01
C PHE A 268 -1.89 6.90 0.50
N GLN A 269 -0.68 6.96 1.03
CA GLN A 269 0.10 5.83 1.47
C GLN A 269 0.70 6.13 2.84
N VAL A 270 0.63 5.15 3.73
CA VAL A 270 1.34 5.16 5.00
C VAL A 270 2.54 4.22 4.88
N ASN A 271 3.74 4.77 5.04
CA ASN A 271 4.98 4.02 5.06
C ASN A 271 5.38 3.68 6.51
N THR A 272 5.96 2.50 6.70
CA THR A 272 6.59 2.07 7.95
C THR A 272 7.72 1.11 7.67
N HIS A 273 8.75 1.16 8.51
CA HIS A 273 9.74 0.09 8.58
C HIS A 273 9.23 -0.99 9.54
N SER A 274 9.70 -2.22 9.35
CA SER A 274 9.31 -3.36 10.19
C SER A 274 10.47 -3.96 10.98
N TYR A 275 11.44 -3.14 11.40
CA TYR A 275 12.52 -3.58 12.29
C TYR A 275 12.02 -3.99 13.68
N SER A 276 10.91 -3.39 14.15
CA SER A 276 10.24 -3.72 15.41
C SER A 276 8.79 -3.20 15.46
N GLY A 277 8.11 -3.32 16.61
CA GLY A 277 6.72 -2.84 16.79
C GLY A 277 5.65 -3.82 16.29
N TYR A 278 5.94 -5.11 16.27
CA TYR A 278 5.10 -6.16 15.69
C TYR A 278 3.67 -6.25 16.27
N ASP A 279 3.45 -5.79 17.50
CA ASP A 279 2.14 -5.72 18.16
C ASP A 279 1.23 -4.60 17.62
N SER A 280 1.77 -3.75 16.74
CA SER A 280 1.07 -2.62 16.13
C SER A 280 0.65 -2.86 14.69
N ARG A 281 0.98 -4.01 14.08
CA ARG A 281 0.65 -4.36 12.69
C ARG A 281 -0.83 -4.11 12.33
N ALA A 282 -1.74 -4.80 13.01
CA ALA A 282 -3.17 -4.67 12.75
C ALA A 282 -3.71 -3.27 13.10
N LYS A 283 -3.15 -2.61 14.12
CA LYS A 283 -3.56 -1.26 14.55
C LYS A 283 -3.20 -0.22 13.49
N LEU A 284 -1.99 -0.31 12.91
CA LEU A 284 -1.56 0.56 11.81
C LEU A 284 -2.46 0.38 10.59
N TYR A 285 -2.72 -0.88 10.19
CA TYR A 285 -3.64 -1.17 9.09
C TYR A 285 -5.02 -0.57 9.33
N ASN A 286 -5.64 -0.83 10.48
CA ASN A 286 -6.98 -0.37 10.79
C ASN A 286 -7.08 1.17 10.77
N ALA A 287 -6.07 1.87 11.32
CA ALA A 287 -6.01 3.33 11.30
C ALA A 287 -5.89 3.87 9.86
N ALA A 288 -4.99 3.31 9.06
CA ALA A 288 -4.79 3.70 7.66
C ALA A 288 -6.03 3.41 6.79
N PHE A 289 -6.60 2.22 6.92
CA PHE A 289 -7.80 1.77 6.20
C PHE A 289 -9.01 2.65 6.49
N ALA A 290 -9.26 2.97 7.77
CA ALA A 290 -10.33 3.89 8.17
C ALA A 290 -10.15 5.30 7.57
N ALA A 291 -8.91 5.70 7.29
CA ALA A 291 -8.54 6.97 6.68
C ALA A 291 -8.37 6.91 5.14
N ASP A 292 -8.76 5.81 4.50
CA ASP A 292 -8.65 5.58 3.06
C ASP A 292 -7.20 5.66 2.55
N LYS A 293 -6.26 5.08 3.31
CA LYS A 293 -4.84 4.98 2.97
C LYS A 293 -4.43 3.51 2.86
N ARG A 294 -3.51 3.22 1.94
CA ARG A 294 -2.80 1.93 1.89
C ARG A 294 -1.60 1.96 2.85
N VAL A 295 -1.16 0.80 3.31
CA VAL A 295 0.06 0.66 4.12
C VAL A 295 1.14 -0.02 3.28
N TRP A 296 2.33 0.56 3.27
CA TRP A 296 3.55 -0.05 2.72
C TRP A 296 4.47 -0.41 3.87
N GLN A 297 4.97 -1.65 3.86
CA GLN A 297 6.25 -1.94 4.50
C GLN A 297 7.31 -1.43 3.52
N SER A 298 7.96 -0.31 3.87
CA SER A 298 8.81 0.48 2.97
C SER A 298 10.31 0.22 3.14
N GLU A 299 10.71 -0.38 4.26
CA GLU A 299 12.09 -0.82 4.53
C GLU A 299 12.13 -1.85 5.65
N SER A 300 12.90 -2.92 5.45
CA SER A 300 13.17 -3.90 6.49
C SER A 300 14.43 -4.69 6.14
N GLY A 301 14.92 -5.40 7.13
CA GLY A 301 16.16 -6.16 7.09
C GLY A 301 16.47 -6.68 8.50
N PRO A 302 17.54 -7.45 8.66
CA PRO A 302 17.81 -8.14 9.91
C PRO A 302 18.55 -7.26 10.92
N LEU A 303 18.05 -6.05 11.12
CA LEU A 303 18.59 -5.10 12.09
C LEU A 303 18.50 -5.68 13.51
N HIS A 304 19.62 -5.63 14.24
CA HIS A 304 19.75 -6.14 15.62
C HIS A 304 19.30 -7.60 15.84
N ARG A 305 19.23 -8.40 14.78
CA ARG A 305 18.80 -9.79 14.88
C ARG A 305 19.85 -10.62 15.64
N SER A 306 19.44 -11.20 16.78
CA SER A 306 20.24 -12.13 17.60
C SER A 306 19.45 -13.39 17.94
N GLY A 307 20.10 -14.56 17.99
CA GLY A 307 19.48 -15.85 18.36
C GLY A 307 19.87 -16.99 17.43
N SER A 308 19.27 -18.17 17.61
CA SER A 308 19.68 -19.41 16.90
C SER A 308 18.95 -19.69 15.58
N LEU A 309 17.76 -19.11 15.36
CA LEU A 309 17.05 -19.26 14.09
C LEU A 309 17.79 -18.50 12.98
N ASP A 310 18.04 -19.19 11.86
CA ASP A 310 18.70 -18.61 10.69
C ASP A 310 18.03 -17.30 10.26
N ILE A 311 18.87 -16.33 9.90
CA ILE A 311 18.45 -14.98 9.56
C ILE A 311 17.48 -14.94 8.37
N THR A 312 17.63 -15.87 7.44
CA THR A 312 16.80 -15.99 6.25
C THR A 312 15.38 -16.42 6.63
N LEU A 313 15.25 -17.39 7.52
CA LEU A 313 13.95 -17.85 8.01
C LEU A 313 13.31 -16.86 8.97
N TRP A 314 14.12 -16.13 9.74
CA TRP A 314 13.61 -15.01 10.53
C TRP A 314 13.04 -13.90 9.65
N MET A 315 13.73 -13.53 8.57
CA MET A 315 13.20 -12.57 7.59
C MET A 315 11.92 -13.07 6.93
N ALA A 316 11.84 -14.38 6.61
CA ALA A 316 10.61 -14.97 6.08
C ALA A 316 9.44 -14.87 7.06
N ASP A 317 9.69 -14.99 8.37
CA ASP A 317 8.69 -14.79 9.42
C ASP A 317 8.19 -13.35 9.48
N VAL A 318 9.11 -12.37 9.40
CA VAL A 318 8.77 -10.94 9.32
C VAL A 318 7.91 -10.65 8.08
N ILE A 319 8.34 -11.10 6.89
CA ILE A 319 7.56 -10.95 5.64
C ILE A 319 6.16 -11.55 5.79
N LEU A 320 6.07 -12.77 6.32
CA LEU A 320 4.80 -13.46 6.47
C LEU A 320 3.83 -12.64 7.34
N HIS A 321 4.29 -12.17 8.50
CA HIS A 321 3.43 -11.44 9.42
C HIS A 321 3.15 -10.00 8.97
N ASP A 322 4.07 -9.34 8.27
CA ASP A 322 3.82 -8.02 7.67
C ASP A 322 2.72 -8.10 6.59
N LEU A 323 2.71 -9.16 5.78
CA LEU A 323 1.65 -9.39 4.80
C LEU A 323 0.35 -9.86 5.45
N ARG A 324 0.42 -10.72 6.47
CA ARG A 324 -0.76 -11.31 7.14
C ARG A 324 -1.45 -10.32 8.06
N ASP A 325 -0.71 -9.71 8.98
CA ASP A 325 -1.28 -8.96 10.12
C ASP A 325 -1.24 -7.45 9.91
N MET A 326 -0.27 -6.94 9.16
CA MET A 326 -0.21 -5.51 8.82
C MET A 326 -0.93 -5.21 7.50
N HIS A 327 -1.32 -6.27 6.78
CA HIS A 327 -1.94 -6.18 5.46
C HIS A 327 -1.15 -5.25 4.52
N ALA A 328 0.19 -5.31 4.61
CA ALA A 328 1.06 -4.46 3.81
C ALA A 328 0.78 -4.71 2.32
N SER A 329 0.47 -3.63 1.59
CA SER A 329 0.18 -3.67 0.16
C SER A 329 1.46 -3.78 -0.68
N ALA A 330 2.61 -3.50 -0.08
CA ALA A 330 3.93 -3.77 -0.64
C ALA A 330 4.88 -4.21 0.46
N TRP A 331 5.90 -4.96 0.07
CA TRP A 331 7.03 -5.30 0.93
C TRP A 331 8.34 -4.96 0.22
N VAL A 332 9.13 -4.08 0.83
CA VAL A 332 10.34 -3.49 0.27
C VAL A 332 11.53 -3.84 1.16
N ASP A 333 12.48 -4.59 0.59
CA ASP A 333 13.77 -4.89 1.21
C ASP A 333 14.61 -3.61 1.30
N TRP A 334 15.35 -3.38 2.39
CA TRP A 334 16.20 -2.19 2.50
C TRP A 334 17.16 -2.09 1.32
N GLN A 335 18.07 -3.04 1.18
CA GLN A 335 19.03 -3.04 0.08
C GLN A 335 19.32 -4.44 -0.40
N LEU A 336 19.39 -4.61 -1.72
CA LEU A 336 19.66 -5.91 -2.33
C LEU A 336 21.09 -6.39 -2.08
N SER A 337 22.05 -5.49 -2.00
CA SER A 337 23.46 -5.83 -1.79
C SER A 337 24.03 -4.97 -0.68
N ASP A 338 24.83 -5.60 0.19
CA ASP A 338 25.57 -4.97 1.27
C ASP A 338 26.87 -5.75 1.50
N PRO A 339 27.97 -5.09 1.91
CA PRO A 339 29.21 -5.79 2.29
C PRO A 339 29.01 -6.76 3.46
N ALA A 340 28.07 -6.51 4.36
CA ALA A 340 27.69 -7.42 5.43
C ALA A 340 26.81 -8.55 4.91
N GLU A 341 27.28 -9.78 5.12
CA GLU A 341 26.64 -10.99 4.59
C GLU A 341 25.19 -11.19 5.05
N ASN A 342 24.87 -10.74 6.25
CA ASN A 342 23.51 -10.86 6.78
C ASN A 342 22.52 -9.91 6.09
N TRP A 343 22.97 -8.79 5.55
CA TRP A 343 22.11 -7.79 4.90
C TRP A 343 21.89 -8.03 3.42
N ARG A 344 22.80 -8.73 2.73
CA ARG A 344 22.71 -8.92 1.28
C ARG A 344 21.67 -9.97 0.87
N THR A 345 20.83 -9.59 -0.09
CA THR A 345 19.97 -10.52 -0.87
C THR A 345 20.76 -11.08 -2.05
N ILE A 346 21.59 -10.27 -2.69
CA ILE A 346 22.52 -10.62 -3.77
C ILE A 346 23.93 -10.24 -3.32
N ALA A 347 24.87 -11.19 -3.39
CA ALA A 347 26.28 -10.90 -3.14
C ALA A 347 26.92 -10.32 -4.39
N VAL A 348 27.55 -9.16 -4.25
CA VAL A 348 28.09 -8.40 -5.37
C VAL A 348 29.59 -8.17 -5.19
N ASP A 349 30.34 -8.26 -6.29
CA ASP A 349 31.72 -7.81 -6.40
C ASP A 349 31.77 -6.63 -7.38
N HIS A 350 31.78 -5.40 -6.86
CA HIS A 350 31.76 -4.20 -7.69
C HIS A 350 33.05 -4.00 -8.52
N LYS A 351 34.18 -4.56 -8.09
CA LYS A 351 35.44 -4.48 -8.85
C LYS A 351 35.42 -5.38 -10.07
N LYS A 352 34.90 -6.61 -9.92
CA LYS A 352 34.73 -7.56 -11.02
C LYS A 352 33.45 -7.34 -11.82
N GLN A 353 32.52 -6.55 -11.30
CA GLN A 353 31.16 -6.36 -11.82
C GLN A 353 30.40 -7.69 -11.98
N THR A 354 30.53 -8.56 -10.98
CA THR A 354 29.87 -9.88 -10.93
C THR A 354 29.01 -10.01 -9.69
N PHE A 355 28.08 -10.97 -9.71
CA PHE A 355 27.20 -11.24 -8.57
C PHE A 355 26.89 -12.73 -8.43
N SER A 356 26.42 -13.12 -7.24
CA SER A 356 25.88 -14.44 -6.92
C SER A 356 24.69 -14.32 -5.95
N TYR A 357 23.88 -15.38 -5.85
CA TYR A 357 22.67 -15.38 -5.02
C TYR A 357 22.99 -15.80 -3.58
N ALA A 358 22.61 -14.96 -2.61
CA ALA A 358 22.64 -15.32 -1.20
C ALA A 358 21.39 -16.15 -0.82
N PRO A 359 21.36 -16.83 0.34
CA PRO A 359 20.16 -17.55 0.79
C PRO A 359 18.89 -16.70 0.81
N ARG A 360 19.02 -15.41 1.17
CA ARG A 360 17.93 -14.42 1.13
C ARG A 360 17.31 -14.26 -0.25
N PHE A 361 18.07 -14.37 -1.35
CA PHE A 361 17.52 -14.34 -2.72
C PHE A 361 16.47 -15.42 -2.93
N TYR A 362 16.80 -16.68 -2.58
CA TYR A 362 15.89 -17.80 -2.77
C TYR A 362 14.69 -17.75 -1.82
N MET A 363 14.88 -17.18 -0.62
CA MET A 363 13.78 -16.91 0.30
C MET A 363 12.83 -15.85 -0.26
N HIS A 364 13.33 -14.70 -0.72
CA HIS A 364 12.50 -13.69 -1.37
C HIS A 364 11.79 -14.28 -2.60
N ALA A 365 12.50 -15.05 -3.43
CA ALA A 365 11.93 -15.72 -4.60
C ALA A 365 10.80 -16.72 -4.23
N ALA A 366 10.88 -17.39 -3.08
CA ALA A 366 9.83 -18.28 -2.61
C ALA A 366 8.50 -17.52 -2.45
N PHE A 367 8.53 -16.29 -1.94
CA PHE A 367 7.35 -15.44 -1.89
C PHE A 367 7.05 -14.76 -3.23
N SER A 368 8.03 -14.10 -3.84
CA SER A 368 7.79 -13.12 -4.91
C SER A 368 7.48 -13.72 -6.27
N ARG A 369 7.90 -14.96 -6.54
CA ARG A 369 7.48 -15.71 -7.74
C ARG A 369 6.09 -16.30 -7.56
N ALA A 370 5.68 -16.57 -6.32
CA ALA A 370 4.37 -17.10 -6.00
C ALA A 370 3.30 -16.00 -5.88
N ILE A 371 3.56 -14.94 -5.14
CA ILE A 371 2.64 -13.83 -4.89
C ILE A 371 3.03 -12.69 -5.84
N ARG A 372 2.32 -12.55 -6.96
CA ARG A 372 2.62 -11.54 -7.98
C ARG A 372 1.86 -10.23 -7.71
N PRO A 373 2.34 -9.07 -8.21
CA PRO A 373 1.54 -7.84 -8.24
C PRO A 373 0.13 -8.10 -8.79
N GLY A 374 -0.87 -7.46 -8.18
CA GLY A 374 -2.30 -7.68 -8.47
C GLY A 374 -2.93 -8.84 -7.69
N SER A 375 -2.17 -9.59 -6.88
CA SER A 375 -2.75 -10.62 -6.01
C SER A 375 -3.62 -10.00 -4.92
N ARG A 376 -4.77 -10.60 -4.64
CA ARG A 376 -5.64 -10.24 -3.52
C ARG A 376 -5.40 -11.22 -2.37
N PHE A 377 -4.93 -10.72 -1.23
CA PHE A 377 -4.81 -11.55 -0.03
C PHE A 377 -6.18 -11.97 0.51
N ILE A 378 -6.26 -13.20 1.00
CA ILE A 378 -7.47 -13.79 1.59
C ILE A 378 -7.13 -14.47 2.92
N ASP A 379 -8.16 -14.82 3.69
CA ASP A 379 -7.99 -15.41 5.01
C ASP A 379 -7.38 -16.82 4.96
N SER A 380 -6.44 -17.04 5.86
CA SER A 380 -5.83 -18.32 6.18
C SER A 380 -5.66 -18.36 7.70
N ASP A 381 -6.41 -19.22 8.37
CA ASP A 381 -6.62 -19.16 9.83
C ASP A 381 -5.44 -19.68 10.68
N ASN A 382 -4.25 -19.81 10.10
CA ASN A 382 -3.04 -20.25 10.79
C ASN A 382 -1.92 -19.21 10.67
N SER A 383 -1.23 -18.94 11.77
CA SER A 383 -0.19 -17.91 11.82
C SER A 383 1.03 -18.21 10.97
N ASN A 384 1.24 -19.48 10.57
CA ASN A 384 2.39 -19.88 9.76
C ASN A 384 2.07 -19.92 8.26
N THR A 385 0.89 -19.43 7.85
CA THR A 385 0.43 -19.55 6.47
C THR A 385 -0.02 -18.21 5.88
N LEU A 386 0.03 -18.13 4.55
CA LEU A 386 -0.58 -17.05 3.75
C LEU A 386 -1.42 -17.65 2.64
N ALA A 387 -2.47 -16.93 2.25
CA ALA A 387 -3.26 -17.24 1.08
C ALA A 387 -3.53 -15.97 0.25
N ALA A 388 -3.44 -16.08 -1.07
CA ALA A 388 -3.78 -15.00 -1.99
C ALA A 388 -4.34 -15.54 -3.31
N ILE A 389 -5.23 -14.79 -3.95
CA ILE A 389 -5.75 -15.08 -5.29
C ILE A 389 -5.09 -14.13 -6.28
N ARG A 390 -4.40 -14.67 -7.29
CA ARG A 390 -3.82 -13.89 -8.39
C ARG A 390 -4.89 -13.38 -9.35
N GLU A 391 -4.54 -12.40 -10.19
CA GLU A 391 -5.45 -11.90 -11.24
C GLU A 391 -5.92 -12.98 -12.22
N ASP A 392 -5.10 -14.02 -12.45
CA ASP A 392 -5.42 -15.16 -13.30
C ASP A 392 -6.33 -16.20 -12.60
N SER A 393 -6.87 -15.86 -11.41
CA SER A 393 -7.66 -16.75 -10.56
C SER A 393 -6.91 -17.96 -10.02
N SER A 394 -5.58 -17.93 -9.96
CA SER A 394 -4.82 -18.95 -9.22
C SER A 394 -4.77 -18.63 -7.72
N LEU A 395 -5.04 -19.62 -6.88
CA LEU A 395 -4.78 -19.59 -5.45
C LEU A 395 -3.30 -19.85 -5.18
N VAL A 396 -2.68 -18.99 -4.40
CA VAL A 396 -1.35 -19.14 -3.84
C VAL A 396 -1.50 -19.46 -2.35
N LEU A 397 -0.83 -20.51 -1.90
CA LEU A 397 -0.70 -20.86 -0.50
C LEU A 397 0.78 -20.87 -0.12
N VAL A 398 1.13 -20.30 1.02
CA VAL A 398 2.48 -20.33 1.58
C VAL A 398 2.42 -20.96 2.97
N VAL A 399 3.38 -21.84 3.27
CA VAL A 399 3.64 -22.37 4.61
C VAL A 399 5.07 -22.03 4.99
N LEU A 400 5.25 -21.38 6.14
CA LEU A 400 6.55 -21.19 6.76
C LEU A 400 6.69 -22.17 7.93
N ASN A 401 7.73 -22.99 7.94
CA ASN A 401 8.11 -23.81 9.08
C ASN A 401 9.47 -23.37 9.62
N THR A 402 9.48 -22.60 10.70
CA THR A 402 10.70 -22.20 11.41
C THR A 402 11.15 -23.24 12.45
N GLY A 403 10.34 -24.28 12.69
CA GLY A 403 10.60 -25.32 13.66
C GLY A 403 11.70 -26.29 13.24
N SER A 404 12.24 -27.02 14.21
CA SER A 404 13.30 -28.02 14.02
C SER A 404 12.81 -29.40 13.57
N SER A 405 11.51 -29.56 13.34
CA SER A 405 10.89 -30.80 12.87
C SER A 405 9.93 -30.52 11.72
N ASP A 406 9.68 -31.54 10.92
CA ASP A 406 8.64 -31.50 9.90
C ASP A 406 7.28 -31.18 10.51
N ALA A 407 6.48 -30.42 9.77
CA ALA A 407 5.13 -30.02 10.14
C ALA A 407 4.17 -30.32 8.99
N LYS A 408 3.07 -31.01 9.30
CA LYS A 408 2.07 -31.41 8.33
C LYS A 408 0.85 -30.49 8.39
N TYR A 409 0.51 -29.89 7.27
CA TYR A 409 -0.63 -28.98 7.12
C TYR A 409 -1.66 -29.58 6.18
N THR A 410 -2.94 -29.28 6.40
CA THR A 410 -4.01 -29.58 5.46
C THR A 410 -4.92 -28.39 5.33
N PHE A 411 -4.93 -27.83 4.13
CA PHE A 411 -5.75 -26.70 3.77
C PHE A 411 -7.13 -27.20 3.35
N ASP A 412 -8.14 -26.67 4.02
CA ASP A 412 -9.55 -26.80 3.69
C ASP A 412 -9.91 -25.67 2.70
N LEU A 413 -10.25 -26.07 1.48
CA LEU A 413 -10.58 -25.19 0.36
C LEU A 413 -12.08 -25.26 0.03
N SER A 414 -12.90 -25.78 0.95
CA SER A 414 -14.34 -25.97 0.72
C SER A 414 -15.14 -24.67 0.54
N ASN A 415 -14.60 -23.53 0.99
CA ASN A 415 -15.21 -22.21 0.79
C ASN A 415 -15.04 -21.67 -0.65
N PHE A 416 -14.25 -22.33 -1.51
CA PHE A 416 -14.20 -22.03 -2.93
C PHE A 416 -15.36 -22.68 -3.68
N THR A 417 -15.94 -21.95 -4.64
CA THR A 417 -16.93 -22.53 -5.57
C THR A 417 -16.24 -23.44 -6.59
N THR A 418 -15.09 -23.01 -7.11
CA THR A 418 -14.24 -23.83 -7.96
C THR A 418 -12.80 -23.77 -7.47
N ILE A 419 -12.10 -24.89 -7.60
CA ILE A 419 -10.67 -24.98 -7.33
C ILE A 419 -10.03 -26.01 -8.26
N GLY A 420 -8.82 -25.73 -8.72
CA GLY A 420 -8.03 -26.63 -9.55
C GLY A 420 -7.70 -27.94 -8.83
N LYS A 421 -7.38 -28.97 -9.61
CA LYS A 421 -7.13 -30.32 -9.09
C LYS A 421 -5.68 -30.61 -8.74
N LYS A 422 -4.76 -29.69 -9.04
CA LYS A 422 -3.32 -29.86 -8.80
C LYS A 422 -2.71 -28.55 -8.30
N ALA A 423 -1.77 -28.68 -7.39
CA ALA A 423 -0.91 -27.60 -6.94
C ALA A 423 0.50 -27.75 -7.51
N LYS A 424 1.02 -26.69 -8.14
CA LYS A 424 2.46 -26.56 -8.42
C LYS A 424 3.17 -26.17 -7.15
N VAL A 425 4.22 -26.91 -6.78
CA VAL A 425 4.88 -26.77 -5.48
C VAL A 425 6.33 -26.33 -5.64
N HIS A 426 6.74 -25.32 -4.88
CA HIS A 426 8.15 -24.97 -4.71
C HIS A 426 8.50 -24.96 -3.23
N ARG A 427 9.72 -25.37 -2.92
CA ARG A 427 10.25 -25.44 -1.56
C ARG A 427 11.57 -24.71 -1.47
N PHE A 428 11.65 -23.79 -0.51
CA PHE A 428 12.90 -23.23 -0.02
C PHE A 428 13.36 -24.01 1.21
N THR A 429 14.63 -24.44 1.21
CA THR A 429 15.31 -24.98 2.38
C THR A 429 16.70 -24.40 2.51
N LEU A 430 17.17 -24.23 3.74
CA LEU A 430 18.59 -23.99 4.02
C LEU A 430 19.42 -25.22 3.60
N PRO A 431 20.68 -25.05 3.18
CA PRO A 431 21.47 -23.81 3.20
C PRO A 431 21.33 -22.86 1.99
N ALA A 432 20.53 -23.14 0.95
CA ALA A 432 20.02 -22.16 -0.05
C ALA A 432 19.58 -22.83 -1.36
N ALA A 433 18.36 -23.36 -1.42
CA ALA A 433 17.77 -23.70 -2.71
C ALA A 433 16.26 -23.49 -2.69
N LEU A 434 15.74 -22.80 -3.71
CA LEU A 434 14.34 -22.85 -4.09
C LEU A 434 14.20 -23.89 -5.20
N LYS A 435 13.51 -25.00 -4.93
CA LYS A 435 13.34 -26.11 -5.87
C LYS A 435 11.88 -26.36 -6.15
N ALA A 436 11.56 -26.75 -7.37
CA ALA A 436 10.26 -27.32 -7.69
C ALA A 436 10.18 -28.73 -7.09
N ASP A 437 9.13 -28.98 -6.32
CA ASP A 437 8.75 -30.32 -5.87
C ASP A 437 7.77 -30.94 -6.87
N SER A 438 7.41 -32.22 -6.66
CA SER A 438 6.31 -32.82 -7.41
C SER A 438 4.98 -32.12 -7.12
N ASP A 439 4.14 -32.00 -8.14
CA ASP A 439 2.78 -31.49 -7.97
C ASP A 439 2.02 -32.31 -6.91
N ILE A 440 1.17 -31.64 -6.13
CA ILE A 440 0.28 -32.29 -5.16
C ILE A 440 -1.15 -32.24 -5.68
N ASP A 441 -1.87 -33.36 -5.62
CA ASP A 441 -3.27 -33.42 -6.00
C ASP A 441 -4.16 -32.74 -4.95
N VAL A 442 -5.13 -31.96 -5.43
CA VAL A 442 -6.22 -31.41 -4.62
C VAL A 442 -7.37 -32.41 -4.66
N THR A 443 -7.75 -32.95 -3.50
CA THR A 443 -8.79 -33.99 -3.39
C THR A 443 -9.82 -33.57 -2.35
N ASN A 444 -11.11 -33.75 -2.66
CA ASN A 444 -12.21 -33.36 -1.77
C ASN A 444 -12.12 -31.92 -1.25
N ASN A 445 -11.76 -30.97 -2.12
CA ASN A 445 -11.49 -29.56 -1.76
C ASN A 445 -10.49 -29.41 -0.61
N ALA A 446 -9.48 -30.28 -0.55
CA ALA A 446 -8.41 -30.18 0.41
C ALA A 446 -7.05 -30.50 -0.24
N ILE A 447 -6.00 -29.92 0.33
CA ILE A 447 -4.61 -30.21 -0.03
C ILE A 447 -3.79 -30.40 1.24
N THR A 448 -2.99 -31.47 1.27
CA THR A 448 -2.10 -31.78 2.39
C THR A 448 -0.66 -31.62 1.96
N VAL A 449 0.14 -30.95 2.79
CA VAL A 449 1.56 -30.74 2.53
C VAL A 449 2.38 -30.97 3.80
N THR A 450 3.57 -31.54 3.65
CA THR A 450 4.58 -31.61 4.71
C THR A 450 5.61 -30.52 4.45
N ALA A 451 5.62 -29.50 5.31
CA ALA A 451 6.69 -28.52 5.35
C ALA A 451 7.83 -29.09 6.20
N GLY A 452 8.97 -29.34 5.55
CA GLY A 452 10.16 -29.83 6.26
C GLY A 452 10.60 -28.84 7.35
N ALA A 453 11.35 -29.31 8.34
CA ALA A 453 12.00 -28.41 9.31
C ALA A 453 12.70 -27.24 8.58
N GLN A 454 12.60 -26.02 9.11
CA GLN A 454 13.33 -24.86 8.61
C GLN A 454 13.14 -24.60 7.10
N SER A 455 11.89 -24.55 6.64
CA SER A 455 11.54 -24.44 5.22
C SER A 455 10.39 -23.47 4.92
N ILE A 456 10.28 -23.09 3.65
CA ILE A 456 9.09 -22.41 3.10
C ILE A 456 8.56 -23.29 1.97
N VAL A 457 7.26 -23.56 1.97
CA VAL A 457 6.59 -24.26 0.88
C VAL A 457 5.55 -23.33 0.26
N THR A 458 5.65 -23.12 -1.05
CA THR A 458 4.67 -22.34 -1.81
C THR A 458 3.96 -23.22 -2.81
N MET A 459 2.64 -23.09 -2.87
CA MET A 459 1.77 -23.90 -3.70
C MET A 459 0.89 -22.98 -4.55
N VAL A 460 0.74 -23.29 -5.84
CA VAL A 460 -0.12 -22.55 -6.76
C VAL A 460 -1.14 -23.48 -7.38
N ILE A 461 -2.43 -23.18 -7.20
CA ILE A 461 -3.57 -23.97 -7.67
C ILE A 461 -4.42 -23.09 -8.59
N GLU A 462 -4.62 -23.50 -9.83
CA GLU A 462 -5.39 -22.71 -10.81
C GLU A 462 -6.91 -22.73 -10.52
N ASN A 463 -7.67 -21.85 -11.20
CA ASN A 463 -9.14 -21.84 -11.22
C ASN A 463 -9.82 -21.77 -9.84
N ALA A 464 -9.23 -21.00 -8.94
CA ALA A 464 -9.75 -20.68 -7.61
C ALA A 464 -10.73 -19.51 -7.69
N THR A 465 -12.03 -19.80 -7.65
CA THR A 465 -13.09 -18.77 -7.72
C THR A 465 -14.17 -18.99 -6.67
N GLY A 466 -14.94 -17.94 -6.40
CA GLY A 466 -16.02 -17.95 -5.41
C GLY A 466 -15.63 -17.31 -4.08
N GLY A 467 -16.34 -17.68 -3.02
CA GLY A 467 -16.27 -17.06 -1.69
C GLY A 467 -17.44 -16.11 -1.44
N ALA A 468 -18.25 -16.43 -0.43
CA ALA A 468 -19.32 -15.54 0.02
C ALA A 468 -18.72 -14.45 0.92
N CYS A 469 -18.93 -13.19 0.56
CA CYS A 469 -18.55 -12.08 1.43
C CYS A 469 -19.64 -11.87 2.47
N GLU A 470 -19.33 -12.08 3.75
CA GLU A 470 -20.29 -11.84 4.83
C GLU A 470 -20.32 -10.37 5.23
N ALA A 471 -21.43 -9.70 4.91
CA ALA A 471 -21.71 -8.33 5.27
C ALA A 471 -21.91 -8.19 6.79
N SER A 472 -21.40 -7.09 7.37
CA SER A 472 -21.62 -6.79 8.79
C SER A 472 -23.02 -6.22 9.02
N SER A 473 -23.62 -6.59 10.15
CA SER A 473 -24.90 -5.96 10.56
C SER A 473 -24.68 -4.51 10.93
N ILE A 474 -25.54 -3.63 10.42
CA ILE A 474 -25.54 -2.20 10.77
C ILE A 474 -26.69 -1.91 11.73
N ILE A 475 -26.38 -1.22 12.83
CA ILE A 475 -27.40 -0.70 13.76
C ILE A 475 -27.38 0.83 13.62
N PRO A 476 -28.46 1.45 13.11
CA PRO A 476 -28.48 2.89 12.85
C PRO A 476 -28.75 3.67 14.13
N TYR A 477 -27.85 4.60 14.45
CA TYR A 477 -28.01 5.46 15.62
C TYR A 477 -27.98 6.94 15.24
N ALA A 478 -28.79 7.72 15.94
CA ALA A 478 -28.77 9.17 15.86
C ALA A 478 -28.94 9.82 17.24
N LYS A 479 -28.44 11.04 17.38
CA LYS A 479 -28.66 11.88 18.55
C LYS A 479 -28.88 13.34 18.15
N ILE A 480 -29.78 14.00 18.86
CA ILE A 480 -30.09 15.43 18.70
C ILE A 480 -29.49 16.17 19.89
N HIS A 481 -28.83 17.30 19.62
CA HIS A 481 -28.02 18.04 20.61
C HIS A 481 -27.00 17.14 21.32
N ASP A 482 -26.84 17.33 22.62
CA ASP A 482 -26.04 16.49 23.51
C ASP A 482 -26.88 15.37 24.17
N GLY A 483 -28.02 15.02 23.56
CA GLY A 483 -28.86 13.92 24.01
C GLY A 483 -28.23 12.53 23.81
N GLY A 484 -28.92 11.50 24.31
CA GLY A 484 -28.51 10.10 24.14
C GLY A 484 -28.62 9.61 22.70
N TRP A 485 -27.88 8.53 22.38
CA TRP A 485 -28.00 7.82 21.12
C TRP A 485 -29.29 7.00 21.09
N ASN A 486 -30.07 7.16 20.02
CA ASN A 486 -31.30 6.40 19.79
C ASN A 486 -31.14 5.56 18.53
N GLU A 487 -31.51 4.28 18.60
CA GLU A 487 -31.56 3.42 17.43
C GLU A 487 -32.72 3.85 16.53
N THR A 488 -32.43 4.31 15.30
CA THR A 488 -33.46 4.79 14.39
C THR A 488 -32.98 4.90 12.94
N THR A 489 -33.89 4.61 12.01
CA THR A 489 -33.74 4.90 10.56
C THR A 489 -34.45 6.18 10.13
N GLU A 490 -35.15 6.88 11.04
CA GLU A 490 -35.79 8.16 10.78
C GLU A 490 -35.59 9.13 11.96
N VAL A 491 -35.17 10.35 11.66
CA VAL A 491 -34.95 11.40 12.65
C VAL A 491 -35.68 12.66 12.20
N LYS A 492 -36.48 13.21 13.12
CA LYS A 492 -37.13 14.50 12.99
C LYS A 492 -36.45 15.52 13.91
N VAL A 493 -36.06 16.67 13.37
CA VAL A 493 -35.39 17.79 14.08
C VAL A 493 -36.06 19.11 13.72
N ASN A 494 -35.87 20.14 14.53
CA ASN A 494 -36.33 21.50 14.22
C ASN A 494 -35.21 22.31 13.53
N PRO A 495 -35.57 23.40 12.81
CA PRO A 495 -34.58 24.38 12.36
C PRO A 495 -33.71 24.88 13.53
N GLY A 496 -32.39 24.89 13.35
CA GLY A 496 -31.45 25.29 14.40
C GLY A 496 -30.85 24.15 15.21
N ASP A 497 -31.46 22.96 15.22
CA ASP A 497 -30.95 21.82 15.99
C ASP A 497 -29.58 21.37 15.51
N SER A 498 -28.85 20.64 16.36
CA SER A 498 -27.68 19.88 15.94
C SER A 498 -28.01 18.40 15.91
N LEU A 499 -27.54 17.70 14.88
CA LEU A 499 -27.78 16.27 14.68
C LEU A 499 -26.46 15.55 14.49
N VAL A 500 -26.33 14.38 15.13
CA VAL A 500 -25.28 13.42 14.79
C VAL A 500 -25.92 12.11 14.39
N ILE A 501 -25.58 11.61 13.21
CA ILE A 501 -25.86 10.22 12.80
C ILE A 501 -24.57 9.42 12.90
N GLY A 502 -24.62 8.25 13.52
CA GLY A 502 -23.44 7.49 13.94
C GLY A 502 -23.74 6.01 14.15
N PRO A 503 -24.03 5.25 13.09
CA PRO A 503 -24.35 3.83 13.15
C PRO A 503 -23.19 2.98 13.68
N HIS A 504 -23.50 1.73 14.02
CA HIS A 504 -22.52 0.66 14.32
C HIS A 504 -22.31 -0.23 13.10
N PRO A 505 -21.14 -0.88 12.93
CA PRO A 505 -20.03 -1.01 13.89
C PRO A 505 -19.24 0.27 14.20
N TYR A 506 -18.67 0.34 15.41
CA TYR A 506 -17.88 1.49 15.89
C TYR A 506 -16.48 1.57 15.27
N ASP A 507 -15.87 0.42 15.04
CA ASP A 507 -14.49 0.23 14.66
C ASP A 507 -14.37 -0.90 13.62
N GLY A 508 -13.12 -1.16 13.19
CA GLY A 508 -12.84 -2.27 12.28
C GLY A 508 -13.42 -2.09 10.89
N GLY A 509 -13.52 -0.88 10.36
CA GLY A 509 -13.97 -0.72 8.97
C GLY A 509 -14.03 0.73 8.53
N ARG A 510 -14.52 0.93 7.31
CA ARG A 510 -14.62 2.26 6.71
C ARG A 510 -16.06 2.63 6.42
N TRP A 511 -16.43 3.82 6.85
CA TRP A 511 -17.74 4.41 6.60
C TRP A 511 -17.66 5.48 5.52
N THR A 512 -18.60 5.42 4.58
CA THR A 512 -18.84 6.49 3.62
C THR A 512 -20.32 6.85 3.62
N TRP A 513 -20.64 8.12 3.43
CA TRP A 513 -22.02 8.61 3.40
C TRP A 513 -22.31 9.31 2.09
N LYS A 514 -23.55 9.17 1.62
CA LYS A 514 -24.15 9.98 0.58
C LYS A 514 -25.48 10.53 1.07
N GLY A 515 -25.89 11.69 0.58
CA GLY A 515 -27.17 12.28 0.95
C GLY A 515 -27.62 13.39 0.00
N PRO A 516 -28.62 14.17 0.40
CA PRO A 516 -29.16 15.29 -0.37
C PRO A 516 -28.09 16.32 -0.73
N ASN A 517 -28.33 17.12 -1.79
CA ASN A 517 -27.44 18.22 -2.21
C ASN A 517 -25.98 17.81 -2.44
N ASP A 518 -25.76 16.64 -3.05
CA ASP A 518 -24.45 16.04 -3.28
C ASP A 518 -23.63 15.82 -1.99
N PHE A 519 -24.31 15.69 -0.84
CA PHE A 519 -23.67 15.44 0.44
C PHE A 519 -22.82 14.16 0.35
N TYR A 520 -21.58 14.28 0.82
CA TYR A 520 -20.65 13.16 0.94
C TYR A 520 -19.78 13.35 2.17
N TYR A 521 -19.59 12.26 2.91
CA TYR A 521 -18.74 12.28 4.09
C TYR A 521 -17.95 10.97 4.23
N LEU A 522 -16.71 11.09 4.69
CA LEU A 522 -15.85 9.97 5.05
C LEU A 522 -15.72 9.96 6.57
N GLY A 523 -16.09 8.85 7.18
CA GLY A 523 -16.13 8.70 8.63
C GLY A 523 -17.48 8.17 9.11
N ARG A 524 -17.45 7.56 10.30
CA ARG A 524 -18.63 6.92 10.88
C ARG A 524 -19.70 7.94 11.26
N GLU A 525 -19.29 8.98 11.99
CA GLU A 525 -20.21 9.97 12.54
C GLU A 525 -20.28 11.21 11.65
N VAL A 526 -21.45 11.46 11.07
CA VAL A 526 -21.75 12.72 10.41
C VAL A 526 -22.33 13.67 11.43
N ARG A 527 -21.75 14.86 11.53
CA ARG A 527 -22.15 15.90 12.49
C ARG A 527 -22.68 17.11 11.75
N PHE A 528 -23.97 17.36 11.91
CA PHE A 528 -24.62 18.57 11.42
C PHE A 528 -24.74 19.59 12.55
N LYS A 529 -24.40 20.83 12.24
CA LYS A 529 -24.62 21.98 13.12
C LYS A 529 -25.66 22.87 12.45
N ASN A 530 -26.63 23.37 13.22
CA ASN A 530 -27.65 24.28 12.73
C ASN A 530 -28.44 23.70 11.53
N MET A 531 -29.27 22.70 11.80
CA MET A 531 -30.12 22.02 10.81
C MET A 531 -31.05 23.03 10.12
N GLN A 532 -31.17 22.90 8.80
CA GLN A 532 -32.04 23.73 7.95
C GLN A 532 -32.81 22.82 6.98
N TRP A 533 -33.93 23.29 6.40
CA TRP A 533 -34.80 22.46 5.56
C TRP A 533 -34.07 21.73 4.42
N GLN A 534 -32.99 22.30 3.86
CA GLN A 534 -32.14 21.68 2.82
C GLN A 534 -31.38 20.44 3.31
N SER A 535 -31.30 20.24 4.63
CA SER A 535 -30.70 19.06 5.26
C SER A 535 -31.68 17.88 5.29
N SER A 536 -32.94 18.08 4.90
CA SER A 536 -33.92 17.00 4.86
C SER A 536 -33.65 16.07 3.68
N GLY A 537 -33.77 14.76 3.92
CA GLY A 537 -33.68 13.71 2.92
C GLY A 537 -33.05 12.43 3.44
N ILE A 538 -32.70 11.52 2.52
CA ILE A 538 -32.15 10.21 2.86
C ILE A 538 -30.63 10.26 2.83
N TYR A 539 -30.02 9.91 3.97
CA TYR A 539 -28.58 9.73 4.11
C TYR A 539 -28.27 8.24 4.10
N THR A 540 -27.61 7.77 3.04
CA THR A 540 -27.17 6.38 2.90
C THR A 540 -25.75 6.25 3.43
N GLY A 541 -25.58 5.52 4.53
CA GLY A 541 -24.30 5.10 5.05
C GLY A 541 -23.90 3.75 4.45
N THR A 542 -22.69 3.65 3.92
CA THR A 542 -22.08 2.39 3.47
C THR A 542 -20.90 2.07 4.39
N TYR A 543 -20.96 0.89 4.99
CA TYR A 543 -19.89 0.31 5.78
C TYR A 543 -19.16 -0.76 4.96
N VAL A 544 -17.83 -0.69 4.93
CA VAL A 544 -16.96 -1.75 4.44
C VAL A 544 -16.19 -2.30 5.62
N ASN A 545 -16.39 -3.58 5.94
CA ASN A 545 -15.66 -4.25 7.02
C ASN A 545 -14.17 -4.50 6.62
N PRO A 546 -13.29 -5.01 7.50
CA PRO A 546 -11.88 -5.22 7.18
C PRO A 546 -11.68 -6.26 6.07
N TYR A 547 -12.69 -7.09 5.82
CA TYR A 547 -12.71 -8.15 4.83
C TYR A 547 -13.20 -7.68 3.45
N GLY A 548 -13.52 -6.40 3.31
CA GLY A 548 -13.98 -5.80 2.06
C GLY A 548 -15.46 -6.04 1.74
N CYS A 549 -16.28 -6.51 2.69
CA CYS A 549 -17.71 -6.72 2.49
C CYS A 549 -18.50 -5.45 2.79
N GLU A 550 -19.38 -5.09 1.86
CA GLU A 550 -20.23 -3.89 1.94
C GLU A 550 -21.54 -4.17 2.69
N SER A 551 -22.00 -3.17 3.43
CA SER A 551 -23.30 -3.15 4.10
C SER A 551 -23.84 -1.72 4.02
N THR A 552 -25.15 -1.54 3.89
CA THR A 552 -25.74 -0.20 3.75
C THR A 552 -26.87 0.03 4.73
N VAL A 553 -27.01 1.28 5.17
CA VAL A 553 -28.14 1.74 5.97
C VAL A 553 -28.62 3.08 5.46
N ASP A 554 -29.94 3.28 5.43
CA ASP A 554 -30.56 4.56 5.13
C ASP A 554 -31.07 5.18 6.43
N ILE A 555 -30.71 6.45 6.66
CA ILE A 555 -31.27 7.28 7.73
C ILE A 555 -31.98 8.47 7.08
N LYS A 556 -33.29 8.51 7.23
CA LYS A 556 -34.12 9.62 6.77
C LYS A 556 -34.08 10.74 7.80
N VAL A 557 -33.65 11.91 7.38
CA VAL A 557 -33.60 13.11 8.20
C VAL A 557 -34.67 14.07 7.73
N ILE A 558 -35.49 14.55 8.65
CA ILE A 558 -36.59 15.50 8.40
C ILE A 558 -36.36 16.72 9.27
N VAL A 559 -36.19 17.88 8.66
CA VAL A 559 -36.27 19.15 9.38
C VAL A 559 -37.71 19.63 9.33
N ASP A 560 -38.33 19.76 10.51
CA ASP A 560 -39.71 20.20 10.69
C ASP A 560 -39.83 21.72 10.52
N ASP A 561 -39.71 22.15 9.27
CA ASP A 561 -39.90 23.54 8.86
C ASP A 561 -41.30 23.67 8.21
N PRO A 562 -42.29 24.27 8.88
CA PRO A 562 -43.63 24.47 8.32
C PRO A 562 -43.64 25.33 7.05
N GLU A 563 -42.66 26.21 6.85
CA GLU A 563 -42.53 27.03 5.65
C GLU A 563 -41.94 26.25 4.46
N HIS A 564 -41.20 25.18 4.76
CA HIS A 564 -40.51 24.32 3.78
C HIS A 564 -40.67 22.84 4.13
N PRO A 565 -41.90 22.28 4.08
CA PRO A 565 -42.13 20.90 4.48
C PRO A 565 -41.35 19.91 3.60
N TYR A 566 -40.71 18.93 4.24
CA TYR A 566 -40.02 17.88 3.50
C TYR A 566 -41.02 17.05 2.67
N VAL A 567 -40.78 16.99 1.37
CA VAL A 567 -41.53 16.14 0.44
C VAL A 567 -40.64 14.95 0.07
N GLU A 568 -41.07 13.75 0.45
CA GLU A 568 -40.34 12.53 0.12
C GLU A 568 -40.35 12.31 -1.41
N PRO A 569 -39.19 12.11 -2.06
CA PRO A 569 -39.16 11.77 -3.48
C PRO A 569 -39.93 10.47 -3.75
N GLU A 570 -40.69 10.39 -4.85
CA GLU A 570 -41.41 9.16 -5.21
C GLU A 570 -40.45 7.96 -5.30
N LYS A 571 -40.77 6.87 -4.59
CA LYS A 571 -40.00 5.62 -4.67
C LYS A 571 -40.12 5.02 -6.07
N SER A 572 -39.02 4.94 -6.81
CA SER A 572 -38.96 4.12 -8.02
C SER A 572 -39.13 2.65 -7.65
N ASN A 573 -40.24 2.04 -8.09
CA ASN A 573 -40.54 0.62 -7.88
C ASN A 573 -39.46 -0.24 -8.59
N PRO A 574 -38.81 -1.22 -7.93
CA PRO A 574 -37.75 -2.04 -8.55
C PRO A 574 -38.26 -3.13 -9.52
N GLY A 575 -39.55 -3.13 -9.87
CA GLY A 575 -40.14 -4.05 -10.84
C GLY A 575 -40.74 -3.31 -12.02
N THR A 576 -40.26 -3.63 -13.23
CA THR A 576 -40.71 -3.14 -14.55
C THR A 576 -40.30 -1.71 -14.92
N THR A 577 -39.16 -1.56 -15.60
CA THR A 577 -38.93 -0.42 -16.49
C THR A 577 -39.12 -0.87 -17.93
N ARG A 578 -40.35 -0.73 -18.44
CA ARG A 578 -40.52 -0.38 -19.85
C ARG A 578 -39.95 1.02 -20.02
N ILE A 579 -38.96 1.14 -20.89
CA ILE A 579 -38.44 2.44 -21.34
C ILE A 579 -39.58 3.13 -22.10
N ALA A 580 -40.24 4.08 -21.45
CA ALA A 580 -41.07 5.06 -22.14
C ALA A 580 -40.25 6.35 -22.28
N SER A 581 -39.93 6.66 -23.53
CA SER A 581 -39.30 7.89 -23.97
C SER A 581 -40.16 9.11 -23.65
N ARG A 582 -39.64 10.03 -22.83
CA ARG A 582 -39.99 11.45 -22.96
C ARG A 582 -38.75 12.21 -23.43
N VAL A 583 -38.91 12.80 -24.59
CA VAL A 583 -37.91 13.61 -25.31
C VAL A 583 -37.66 14.92 -24.57
N ALA A 584 -36.39 15.12 -24.27
CA ALA A 584 -35.59 16.33 -24.16
C ALA A 584 -36.28 17.72 -24.06
N GLN A 585 -35.86 18.47 -23.03
CA GLN A 585 -35.10 19.70 -23.27
C GLN A 585 -33.69 19.54 -22.69
N SER A 586 -32.71 20.05 -23.42
CA SER A 586 -31.29 19.72 -23.46
C SER A 586 -30.44 20.12 -22.24
N ALA A 587 -29.65 19.18 -21.70
CA ALA A 587 -28.37 19.41 -21.00
C ALA A 587 -27.56 18.09 -20.94
N ALA A 588 -26.36 18.05 -21.53
CA ALA A 588 -25.53 16.84 -21.57
C ALA A 588 -24.85 16.57 -20.20
N LYS A 589 -25.16 15.40 -19.57
CA LYS A 589 -24.58 14.95 -18.29
C LYS A 589 -23.15 14.43 -18.46
N VAL A 590 -22.30 14.61 -17.43
CA VAL A 590 -21.00 13.92 -17.30
C VAL A 590 -21.24 12.41 -17.38
N SER A 591 -20.44 11.71 -18.19
CA SER A 591 -20.51 10.26 -18.29
C SER A 591 -19.13 9.64 -18.43
N VAL A 592 -18.99 8.39 -17.99
CA VAL A 592 -17.78 7.61 -18.22
C VAL A 592 -18.19 6.28 -18.86
N THR A 593 -17.51 5.91 -19.93
CA THR A 593 -17.71 4.63 -20.62
C THR A 593 -16.39 3.91 -20.74
N ARG A 594 -16.44 2.58 -20.79
CA ARG A 594 -15.26 1.75 -20.96
C ARG A 594 -15.05 1.46 -22.45
N SER A 595 -13.83 1.65 -22.95
CA SER A 595 -13.48 1.36 -24.35
C SER A 595 -12.05 0.88 -24.45
N GLY A 596 -11.82 -0.31 -25.00
CA GLY A 596 -10.46 -0.81 -25.29
C GLY A 596 -9.55 -0.95 -24.06
N GLY A 597 -10.09 -1.24 -22.88
CA GLY A 597 -9.33 -1.34 -21.62
C GLY A 597 -9.27 -0.03 -20.83
N ASP A 598 -9.60 1.10 -21.44
CA ASP A 598 -9.52 2.44 -20.84
C ASP A 598 -10.90 3.02 -20.51
N LEU A 599 -10.90 4.14 -19.78
CA LEU A 599 -12.11 4.93 -19.49
C LEU A 599 -12.16 6.15 -20.39
N LEU A 600 -13.23 6.27 -21.16
CA LEU A 600 -13.62 7.47 -21.87
C LEU A 600 -14.48 8.32 -20.94
N VAL A 601 -13.95 9.44 -20.48
CA VAL A 601 -14.68 10.44 -19.71
C VAL A 601 -15.23 11.50 -20.66
N ASN A 602 -16.54 11.69 -20.64
CA ASN A 602 -17.20 12.80 -21.30
C ASN A 602 -17.65 13.80 -20.23
N ALA A 603 -17.12 15.02 -20.26
CA ALA A 603 -17.36 16.02 -19.23
C ALA A 603 -18.76 16.66 -19.26
N GLY A 604 -19.57 16.41 -20.29
CA GLY A 604 -20.84 17.13 -20.47
C GLY A 604 -20.67 18.66 -20.37
N ASN A 605 -21.76 19.39 -20.17
CA ASN A 605 -21.70 20.85 -19.94
C ASN A 605 -21.47 21.22 -18.46
N ALA A 606 -20.71 20.43 -17.68
CA ALA A 606 -20.50 20.70 -16.24
C ALA A 606 -19.44 21.79 -15.92
N ALA A 607 -19.23 22.73 -16.85
CA ALA A 607 -18.82 24.10 -16.51
C ALA A 607 -20.10 24.93 -16.32
N TRP A 608 -20.05 26.19 -15.87
CA TRP A 608 -21.23 27.06 -15.69
C TRP A 608 -22.05 26.81 -14.42
N ASN A 609 -21.53 27.32 -13.30
CA ASN A 609 -22.13 28.48 -12.62
C ASN A 609 -21.45 28.72 -11.27
N VAL A 610 -20.60 29.75 -11.20
CA VAL A 610 -20.28 30.44 -9.94
C VAL A 610 -20.89 31.82 -10.06
N GLY A 611 -22.06 32.01 -9.43
CA GLY A 611 -22.63 33.34 -9.28
C GLY A 611 -21.82 34.15 -8.27
N LYS A 612 -21.13 35.19 -8.74
CA LYS A 612 -20.96 36.43 -7.97
C LYS A 612 -21.15 37.63 -8.89
N SER A 613 -21.96 38.54 -8.39
CA SER A 613 -22.34 39.84 -8.94
C SER A 613 -21.17 40.65 -9.48
N GLY A 614 -21.30 41.11 -10.72
CA GLY A 614 -20.71 42.35 -11.21
C GLY A 614 -19.20 42.35 -11.39
N MET A 615 -18.70 41.78 -12.48
CA MET A 615 -17.64 42.32 -13.34
C MET A 615 -17.31 41.29 -14.42
N SER A 616 -17.07 41.74 -15.65
CA SER A 616 -16.85 40.93 -16.85
C SER A 616 -15.82 39.80 -16.64
N SER A 617 -16.26 38.54 -16.64
CA SER A 617 -15.42 37.37 -16.39
C SER A 617 -15.11 36.58 -17.68
N LEU A 618 -13.83 36.42 -17.99
CA LEU A 618 -13.33 35.27 -18.74
C LEU A 618 -13.58 34.01 -17.89
N SER A 619 -14.41 33.09 -18.37
CA SER A 619 -14.74 31.83 -17.70
C SER A 619 -13.58 30.84 -17.78
N VAL A 620 -12.86 30.63 -16.68
CA VAL A 620 -11.90 29.52 -16.55
C VAL A 620 -12.66 28.31 -16.01
N ASN A 621 -12.70 27.21 -16.77
CA ASN A 621 -13.36 25.96 -16.36
C ASN A 621 -12.71 25.41 -15.08
N ALA A 622 -13.49 25.05 -14.07
CA ALA A 622 -12.95 24.34 -12.92
C ALA A 622 -12.54 22.93 -13.34
N PRO A 623 -11.30 22.48 -13.05
CA PRO A 623 -10.85 21.14 -13.44
C PRO A 623 -11.69 20.06 -12.77
N LEU A 624 -12.05 19.03 -13.54
CA LEU A 624 -12.73 17.84 -13.01
C LEU A 624 -11.69 16.95 -12.32
N GLN A 625 -12.00 16.44 -11.13
CA GLN A 625 -11.16 15.54 -10.36
C GLN A 625 -11.71 14.13 -10.45
N LEU A 626 -11.10 13.31 -11.28
CA LEU A 626 -11.41 11.88 -11.38
C LEU A 626 -10.66 11.10 -10.30
N THR A 627 -11.35 10.27 -9.54
CA THR A 627 -10.76 9.22 -8.71
C THR A 627 -11.25 7.86 -9.17
N ILE A 628 -10.36 6.87 -9.12
CA ILE A 628 -10.64 5.47 -9.34
C ILE A 628 -10.28 4.76 -8.06
N HIS A 629 -11.23 3.99 -7.55
CA HIS A 629 -11.04 3.19 -6.37
C HIS A 629 -11.27 1.72 -6.71
N ASP A 630 -10.65 0.80 -5.98
CA ASP A 630 -11.09 -0.59 -6.01
C ASP A 630 -12.44 -0.74 -5.30
N LEU A 631 -13.00 -1.96 -5.28
CA LEU A 631 -14.23 -2.23 -4.55
C LEU A 631 -14.09 -2.07 -3.05
N GLN A 632 -12.87 -2.16 -2.54
CA GLN A 632 -12.52 -1.86 -1.16
C GLN A 632 -12.31 -0.36 -0.96
N GLY A 633 -12.70 0.49 -1.93
CA GLY A 633 -12.61 1.95 -1.91
C GLY A 633 -11.19 2.50 -1.84
N VAL A 634 -10.16 1.65 -1.87
CA VAL A 634 -8.76 2.07 -1.88
C VAL A 634 -8.54 2.89 -3.13
N LEU A 635 -8.00 4.09 -2.98
CA LEU A 635 -7.69 4.96 -4.11
C LEU A 635 -6.61 4.31 -4.98
N LEU A 636 -7.00 3.82 -6.15
CA LEU A 636 -6.11 3.26 -7.16
C LEU A 636 -5.51 4.34 -8.05
N MET A 637 -6.29 5.39 -8.35
CA MET A 637 -5.86 6.47 -9.22
C MET A 637 -6.62 7.75 -8.87
N ARG A 638 -5.95 8.90 -8.96
CA ARG A 638 -6.62 10.21 -9.01
C ARG A 638 -6.01 11.04 -10.13
N ARG A 639 -6.84 11.73 -10.92
CA ARG A 639 -6.43 12.53 -12.07
C ARG A 639 -7.25 13.80 -12.16
N SER A 640 -6.59 14.94 -12.35
CA SER A 640 -7.26 16.16 -12.82
C SER A 640 -7.49 16.05 -14.32
N ILE A 641 -8.69 16.35 -14.79
CA ILE A 641 -9.08 16.30 -16.20
C ILE A 641 -9.77 17.60 -16.60
N ASP A 642 -9.25 18.24 -17.65
CA ASP A 642 -9.79 19.47 -18.22
C ASP A 642 -10.76 19.12 -19.34
N GLY A 643 -12.00 18.78 -18.95
CA GLY A 643 -13.03 18.35 -19.89
C GLY A 643 -13.00 16.85 -20.19
N SER A 644 -13.44 16.48 -21.40
CA SER A 644 -13.50 15.08 -21.83
C SER A 644 -12.09 14.51 -22.01
N ALA A 645 -11.85 13.30 -21.51
CA ALA A 645 -10.53 12.70 -21.47
C ALA A 645 -10.57 11.19 -21.66
N VAL A 646 -9.53 10.64 -22.28
CA VAL A 646 -9.24 9.20 -22.19
C VAL A 646 -8.35 8.99 -20.98
N VAL A 647 -8.77 8.12 -20.07
CA VAL A 647 -8.03 7.76 -18.87
C VAL A 647 -7.52 6.34 -19.04
N PRO A 648 -6.19 6.17 -19.25
CA PRO A 648 -5.59 4.86 -19.38
C PRO A 648 -5.75 4.09 -18.08
N VAL A 649 -6.53 3.01 -18.12
CA VAL A 649 -6.74 2.13 -16.96
C VAL A 649 -6.59 0.67 -17.35
N ALA A 650 -6.00 0.38 -18.51
CA ALA A 650 -5.69 -0.98 -18.94
C ALA A 650 -4.94 -1.81 -17.87
N HIS A 651 -4.06 -1.16 -17.09
CA HIS A 651 -3.36 -1.80 -15.96
C HIS A 651 -4.26 -2.07 -14.74
N LEU A 652 -5.39 -1.36 -14.60
CA LEU A 652 -6.40 -1.58 -13.55
C LEU A 652 -7.61 -2.39 -14.07
N ALA A 653 -7.60 -2.76 -15.34
CA ALA A 653 -8.79 -3.21 -16.07
C ALA A 653 -9.32 -4.59 -15.64
N LYS A 654 -8.62 -5.32 -14.79
CA LYS A 654 -9.04 -6.68 -14.39
C LYS A 654 -9.79 -6.74 -13.06
N THR A 655 -9.93 -5.62 -12.37
CA THR A 655 -10.66 -5.52 -11.10
C THR A 655 -11.88 -4.62 -11.29
N PRO A 656 -13.02 -4.87 -10.63
CA PRO A 656 -14.11 -3.90 -10.65
C PRO A 656 -13.67 -2.60 -9.98
N LEU A 657 -14.00 -1.46 -10.60
CA LEU A 657 -13.52 -0.13 -10.22
C LEU A 657 -14.69 0.78 -9.87
N ILE A 658 -14.53 1.64 -8.87
CA ILE A 658 -15.43 2.76 -8.62
C ILE A 658 -14.78 4.02 -9.18
N VAL A 659 -15.34 4.54 -10.28
CA VAL A 659 -14.91 5.81 -10.86
C VAL A 659 -15.79 6.91 -10.30
N ARG A 660 -15.18 7.96 -9.80
CA ARG A 660 -15.83 9.16 -9.27
C ARG A 660 -15.23 10.38 -9.96
N ILE A 661 -16.05 11.36 -10.31
CA ILE A 661 -15.59 12.67 -10.83
C ILE A 661 -16.15 13.76 -9.93
N LYS A 662 -15.30 14.67 -9.48
CA LYS A 662 -15.69 15.87 -8.75
C LYS A 662 -15.48 17.12 -9.58
N SER A 663 -16.36 18.11 -9.48
CA SER A 663 -16.17 19.47 -10.00
C SER A 663 -16.30 20.45 -8.85
N ALA A 664 -15.33 21.35 -8.67
CA ALA A 664 -15.32 22.31 -7.56
C ALA A 664 -15.62 21.67 -6.18
N GLY A 665 -15.06 20.47 -5.94
CA GLY A 665 -15.25 19.71 -4.70
C GLY A 665 -16.52 18.85 -4.60
N LYS A 666 -17.51 19.03 -5.49
CA LYS A 666 -18.76 18.26 -5.51
C LYS A 666 -18.68 17.07 -6.45
N THR A 667 -19.19 15.90 -6.05
CA THR A 667 -19.22 14.72 -6.92
C THR A 667 -20.29 14.90 -8.00
N VAL A 668 -19.87 14.99 -9.26
CA VAL A 668 -20.76 15.16 -10.42
C VAL A 668 -21.01 13.86 -11.18
N TYR A 669 -20.23 12.81 -10.88
CA TYR A 669 -20.40 11.47 -11.44
C TYR A 669 -19.83 10.41 -10.51
N GLN A 670 -20.52 9.28 -10.37
CA GLN A 670 -19.94 8.07 -9.80
C GLN A 670 -20.54 6.84 -10.47
N LYS A 671 -19.70 5.89 -10.91
CA LYS A 671 -20.15 4.62 -11.47
C LYS A 671 -19.18 3.50 -11.12
N LYS A 672 -19.75 2.34 -10.77
CA LYS A 672 -19.01 1.08 -10.70
C LYS A 672 -18.86 0.49 -12.10
N PHE A 673 -17.64 0.15 -12.48
CA PHE A 673 -17.31 -0.58 -13.68
C PHE A 673 -16.92 -2.00 -13.26
N ASN A 674 -17.54 -2.99 -13.89
CA ASN A 674 -17.14 -4.38 -13.77
C ASN A 674 -16.03 -4.69 -14.78
#